data_AF-A0A1D8GGK0-F1
#
_entry.id   AF-A0A1D8GGK0-F1
#
_cell.length_a   1.000
_cell.length_b   1.000
_cell.length_c   1.000
_cell.angle_alpha   90.00
_cell.angle_beta   90.00
_cell.angle_gamma   90.00
#
_symmetry.space_group_name_H-M   'P 1'
#
loop_
_entity.id
_entity.type
_entity.pdbx_description
1 polymer ?
#
loop_
_entity_poly.entity_id
_entity_poly.type
_entity_poly.pdbx_seq_one_letter_code
_entity_poly.pdbx_strand_id
1 'polypeptide(L)'
;MLNRKRLFTLLLTFVTLFSINLDALVYADWTTSIYENRNTTTIAKGVIHEHIQRFTDAGWLNINVLRISLSEPSNTIDLLMGPNGLSEKARLSEMVSQNERVVGAINGDFFMTNNSSTIGPMVQDGQLLATPFSKPDQMATFNITNEGMPYIAPWVYAKIELQDNNGLALNVGLVNKETDYNSSVILYTPQWGAEAPAPHKNLTNPTYLVVENDTVKQIAAASADGIAIPANGYVILTSSSSSDRIRQSLLVEDPVSLSFTAEPDLNNLSLTLGGGATLVKNGVAASTFTHNITGSHPRTALGISRDKQEVLLVTIDGRTSSYTGVTQQELANIMVYLGAYDAMNLDGGGSTEMIVRPLGENNKKIANNLSDGGERRLMNGIGVVNNAPITDLSGIILEVQDKNVFVNTSRELTLKAYDKNHNPLNVDWSRVSWEVSGVQGTVQGNSFRPTTAGSALITAQYDGTAASLALRVLDNPVRLSLSPATLNLGANAEKQIQATLVNGDGYSASIHPRELNFSIPAGLGTMDDRGFFRASAQGATGLIQATYGNLEAYIAATVGTQDRVIDNFEKLSGTFLSYPTEVKGSYELASIAKEGNFSGKLSYDFTTTDATRAAYLVFNNGGISLEQRPSKIGMWVFGNEGGGHWLRAKAVGADGTAQTIDLSSSIDWEGWKYVEANIPSTMKAPIKLERIYVVQTDPLIKNTGSILIDQLTASYPISYQGTVPAPASTADKRNVKAELKGENSFRFFAHGLVSGIDTLQDNMAVTKMAELANKETEMSLFTEAVDPSLSKALKNPVFLGNSGYASTKHKNSLFIKLDNTKGGLRETNVSQWSWFLKTMENLDAGSVFVVLPKSLAFKDPLEEKLFKDTLKKAKENKNADIWVFTPSTNGFAVTPEEGIRYVSLKAFPKNNDYDIFTQLQYMRFTVNDDQVTYEILPMYTK
;
A
#
# COMPACT_ATOMS: atom_id res chain seq x y z
N MET A 1 45.59 -17.19 59.44
CA MET A 1 45.99 -15.88 58.86
C MET A 1 46.38 -16.13 57.40
N LEU A 2 46.08 -15.35 56.36
CA LEU A 2 45.04 -14.34 56.03
C LEU A 2 45.23 -14.05 54.51
N ASN A 3 44.25 -13.79 53.62
CA ASN A 3 42.78 -13.82 53.66
C ASN A 3 42.24 -14.15 52.23
N ARG A 4 40.95 -14.45 52.06
CA ARG A 4 40.30 -14.63 50.73
C ARG A 4 39.95 -13.28 50.07
N LYS A 5 40.33 -13.06 48.80
CA LYS A 5 39.61 -12.21 47.80
C LYS A 5 40.25 -12.28 46.41
N ARG A 6 39.42 -12.05 45.37
CA ARG A 6 39.74 -11.90 43.93
C ARG A 6 40.12 -13.18 43.15
N LEU A 7 39.08 -13.89 42.72
CA LEU A 7 39.10 -14.77 41.55
C LEU A 7 37.81 -14.54 40.74
N PHE A 8 37.69 -13.40 40.04
CA PHE A 8 36.49 -13.06 39.25
C PHE A 8 36.69 -11.95 38.19
N THR A 9 37.74 -12.00 37.37
CA THR A 9 37.90 -11.08 36.23
C THR A 9 38.85 -11.60 35.14
N LEU A 10 38.51 -12.68 34.41
CA LEU A 10 39.22 -13.09 33.17
C LEU A 10 38.52 -14.24 32.40
N LEU A 11 37.31 -14.01 31.87
CA LEU A 11 36.74 -14.84 30.79
C LEU A 11 35.56 -14.14 30.05
N LEU A 12 35.79 -12.97 29.46
CA LEU A 12 34.76 -12.30 28.63
C LEU A 12 35.36 -11.43 27.51
N THR A 13 36.25 -12.01 26.70
CA THR A 13 36.85 -11.33 25.53
C THR A 13 37.40 -12.31 24.49
N PHE A 14 36.56 -13.20 23.95
CA PHE A 14 36.89 -13.99 22.73
C PHE A 14 35.64 -14.63 22.12
N VAL A 15 34.87 -13.90 21.29
CA VAL A 15 34.30 -14.26 19.97
C VAL A 15 33.70 -12.97 19.37
N THR A 16 34.56 -12.05 18.94
CA THR A 16 34.19 -10.88 18.11
C THR A 16 35.32 -10.60 17.14
N LEU A 17 35.49 -11.49 16.15
CA LEU A 17 36.52 -11.40 15.12
C LEU A 17 36.13 -12.24 13.90
N PHE A 18 35.12 -11.76 13.15
CA PHE A 18 35.03 -12.01 11.72
C PHE A 18 35.07 -10.67 10.99
N SER A 19 36.25 -10.04 11.08
CA SER A 19 36.53 -8.81 10.36
C SER A 19 36.79 -9.15 8.89
N ILE A 20 35.86 -8.72 8.03
CA ILE A 20 36.16 -7.92 6.84
C ILE A 20 37.39 -8.38 6.03
N ASN A 21 37.14 -9.14 4.97
CA ASN A 21 37.93 -9.01 3.73
C ASN A 21 37.07 -8.24 2.73
N LEU A 22 37.15 -6.91 2.81
CA LEU A 22 36.60 -6.00 1.81
C LEU A 22 37.62 -5.87 0.67
N ASP A 23 37.62 -6.85 -0.24
CA ASP A 23 38.28 -6.66 -1.54
C ASP A 23 37.50 -5.59 -2.30
N ALA A 24 38.15 -4.44 -2.52
CA ALA A 24 37.50 -3.24 -3.04
C ALA A 24 37.17 -3.37 -4.54
N LEU A 25 35.96 -3.85 -4.84
CA LEU A 25 35.30 -3.60 -6.12
C LEU A 25 34.53 -2.28 -6.05
N VAL A 26 35.21 -1.18 -6.34
CA VAL A 26 34.60 0.14 -6.52
C VAL A 26 33.92 0.19 -7.89
N TYR A 27 32.61 -0.08 -7.94
CA TYR A 27 31.75 0.34 -9.06
C TYR A 27 30.28 0.55 -8.64
N ALA A 28 29.68 1.61 -9.21
CA ALA A 28 28.27 2.03 -9.16
C ALA A 28 27.72 2.56 -7.83
N ASP A 29 27.65 3.91 -7.73
CA ASP A 29 26.93 4.64 -6.69
C ASP A 29 25.41 4.37 -6.79
N TRP A 30 24.83 3.83 -5.71
CA TRP A 30 23.46 3.33 -5.66
C TRP A 30 22.46 4.44 -5.27
N THR A 31 22.60 5.61 -5.93
CA THR A 31 22.09 6.94 -5.54
C THR A 31 22.65 7.46 -4.22
N THR A 32 22.78 8.79 -4.12
CA THR A 32 23.23 9.44 -2.88
C THR A 32 22.15 9.26 -1.79
N SER A 33 22.36 8.28 -0.91
CA SER A 33 21.47 8.00 0.22
C SER A 33 21.42 9.19 1.18
N ILE A 34 20.26 9.82 1.27
CA ILE A 34 19.99 10.97 2.15
C ILE A 34 19.70 10.48 3.57
N TYR A 35 18.86 9.45 3.68
CA TYR A 35 18.41 8.86 4.93
C TYR A 35 18.10 7.38 4.70
N GLU A 36 18.40 6.53 5.67
CA GLU A 36 18.00 5.13 5.67
C GLU A 36 17.53 4.73 7.06
N ASN A 37 16.43 3.99 7.10
CA ASN A 37 16.07 3.17 8.24
C ASN A 37 16.10 1.70 7.82
N ARG A 38 16.71 0.85 8.65
CA ARG A 38 16.78 -0.60 8.43
C ARG A 38 16.36 -1.32 9.70
N ASN A 39 15.34 -2.15 9.59
CA ASN A 39 14.91 -3.08 10.62
C ASN A 39 15.26 -4.50 10.18
N THR A 40 15.77 -5.32 11.09
CA THR A 40 16.18 -6.71 10.82
C THR A 40 15.60 -7.61 11.91
N THR A 41 14.85 -8.64 11.52
CA THR A 41 14.18 -9.57 12.44
C THR A 41 14.45 -11.01 12.02
N THR A 42 14.96 -11.84 12.94
CA THR A 42 14.99 -13.30 12.75
C THR A 42 13.59 -13.85 12.96
N ILE A 43 12.98 -14.41 11.91
CA ILE A 43 11.57 -14.87 11.91
C ILE A 43 11.43 -16.39 12.04
N ALA A 44 12.51 -17.11 11.73
CA ALA A 44 12.71 -18.53 11.99
C ALA A 44 14.21 -18.80 12.10
N LYS A 45 14.62 -19.96 12.62
CA LYS A 45 16.03 -20.37 12.64
C LYS A 45 16.65 -20.30 11.24
N GLY A 46 17.69 -19.48 11.07
CA GLY A 46 18.34 -19.27 9.76
C GLY A 46 17.52 -18.46 8.73
N VAL A 47 16.40 -17.84 9.12
CA VAL A 47 15.58 -16.98 8.24
C VAL A 47 15.41 -15.59 8.84
N ILE A 48 15.83 -14.58 8.09
CA ILE A 48 15.83 -13.18 8.50
C ILE A 48 14.97 -12.36 7.52
N HIS A 49 14.08 -11.52 8.05
CA HIS A 49 13.42 -10.46 7.30
C HIS A 49 14.13 -9.13 7.57
N GLU A 50 14.58 -8.47 6.51
CA GLU A 50 15.01 -7.07 6.54
C GLU A 50 13.96 -6.18 5.86
N HIS A 51 13.64 -5.07 6.52
CA HIS A 51 12.85 -3.98 5.97
C HIS A 51 13.74 -2.74 5.89
N ILE A 52 13.96 -2.23 4.68
CA ILE A 52 14.85 -1.10 4.39
C ILE A 52 14.01 0.00 3.74
N GLN A 53 13.86 1.11 4.45
CA GLN A 53 13.24 2.32 3.92
C GLN A 53 14.34 3.37 3.69
N ARG A 54 14.67 3.62 2.42
CA ARG A 54 15.75 4.53 2.01
C ARG A 54 15.19 5.74 1.25
N PHE A 55 15.67 6.92 1.58
CA PHE A 55 15.38 8.17 0.90
C PHE A 55 16.63 8.65 0.14
N THR A 56 16.44 9.01 -1.12
CA THR A 56 17.51 9.33 -2.08
C THR A 56 17.16 10.62 -2.81
N ASP A 57 18.03 11.10 -3.69
CA ASP A 57 17.75 12.21 -4.60
C ASP A 57 16.56 11.92 -5.56
N ALA A 58 16.37 10.66 -5.93
CA ALA A 58 15.27 10.19 -6.78
C ALA A 58 13.92 9.98 -6.05
N GLY A 59 13.90 9.88 -4.71
CA GLY A 59 12.68 9.69 -3.91
C GLY A 59 12.82 8.63 -2.82
N TRP A 60 11.71 7.99 -2.42
CA TRP A 60 11.76 6.87 -1.47
C TRP A 60 11.79 5.51 -2.16
N LEU A 61 12.53 4.60 -1.54
CA LEU A 61 12.51 3.16 -1.80
C LEU A 61 11.99 2.45 -0.54
N ASN A 62 11.06 1.51 -0.73
CA ASN A 62 10.64 0.56 0.29
C ASN A 62 11.04 -0.83 -0.18
N ILE A 63 12.03 -1.42 0.48
CA ILE A 63 12.65 -2.70 0.09
C ILE A 63 12.43 -3.69 1.22
N ASN A 64 11.89 -4.87 0.90
CA ASN A 64 11.86 -6.01 1.80
C ASN A 64 12.78 -7.11 1.29
N VAL A 65 13.50 -7.76 2.20
CA VAL A 65 14.42 -8.86 1.90
C VAL A 65 14.14 -10.01 2.86
N LEU A 66 13.90 -11.21 2.35
CA LEU A 66 14.04 -12.45 3.11
C LEU A 66 15.40 -13.06 2.79
N ARG A 67 16.26 -13.19 3.81
CA ARG A 67 17.51 -13.94 3.74
C ARG A 67 17.30 -15.32 4.33
N ILE A 68 17.64 -16.35 3.57
CA ILE A 68 17.38 -17.75 3.91
C ILE A 68 18.69 -18.52 3.86
N SER A 69 19.17 -18.93 5.02
CA SER A 69 20.34 -19.81 5.15
C SER A 69 19.95 -21.23 4.76
N LEU A 70 20.62 -21.77 3.74
CA LEU A 70 20.54 -23.17 3.30
C LEU A 70 21.49 -24.09 4.09
N SER A 71 22.47 -23.52 4.79
CA SER A 71 23.33 -24.26 5.73
C SER A 71 22.62 -24.65 7.03
N GLU A 72 21.42 -24.11 7.28
CA GLU A 72 20.51 -24.55 8.35
C GLU A 72 19.58 -25.67 7.83
N PRO A 73 19.74 -26.94 8.26
CA PRO A 73 19.00 -28.07 7.69
C PRO A 73 17.49 -28.05 7.93
N SER A 74 16.98 -27.17 8.80
CA SER A 74 15.53 -26.98 8.95
C SER A 74 14.90 -26.17 7.82
N ASN A 75 15.68 -25.47 6.98
CA ASN A 75 15.16 -24.62 5.92
C ASN A 75 15.14 -25.35 4.58
N THR A 76 13.98 -25.34 3.93
CA THR A 76 13.84 -25.76 2.53
C THR A 76 13.18 -24.64 1.74
N ILE A 77 13.69 -24.37 0.54
CA ILE A 77 13.01 -23.51 -0.43
C ILE A 77 11.97 -24.36 -1.15
N ASP A 78 10.77 -23.83 -1.34
CA ASP A 78 9.64 -24.58 -1.88
C ASP A 78 8.84 -23.75 -2.89
N LEU A 79 8.25 -24.43 -3.89
CA LEU A 79 7.33 -23.83 -4.85
C LEU A 79 5.93 -23.77 -4.26
N LEU A 80 5.29 -22.62 -4.43
CA LEU A 80 3.95 -22.36 -3.93
C LEU A 80 2.98 -22.31 -5.11
N MET A 81 1.93 -23.13 -5.05
CA MET A 81 0.88 -23.23 -6.09
C MET A 81 -0.50 -22.96 -5.50
N GLY A 82 -1.47 -22.67 -6.36
CA GLY A 82 -2.87 -22.53 -5.95
C GLY A 82 -3.46 -23.84 -5.43
N PRO A 83 -4.49 -23.79 -4.57
CA PRO A 83 -5.13 -24.99 -4.02
C PRO A 83 -5.81 -25.88 -5.09
N ASN A 84 -6.05 -25.33 -6.29
CA ASN A 84 -6.65 -26.00 -7.44
C ASN A 84 -5.60 -26.43 -8.50
N GLY A 85 -4.30 -26.42 -8.14
CA GLY A 85 -3.20 -26.72 -9.07
C GLY A 85 -2.87 -25.56 -10.01
N LEU A 86 -2.39 -25.89 -11.21
CA LEU A 86 -1.99 -24.92 -12.25
C LEU A 86 -3.14 -24.52 -13.20
N SER A 87 -4.35 -25.05 -13.02
CA SER A 87 -5.54 -24.71 -13.81
C SER A 87 -6.11 -23.32 -13.50
N GLU A 88 -5.80 -22.76 -12.34
CA GLU A 88 -6.33 -21.48 -11.87
C GLU A 88 -5.26 -20.60 -11.21
N LYS A 89 -5.49 -19.29 -11.21
CA LYS A 89 -4.63 -18.31 -10.54
C LYS A 89 -5.07 -18.10 -9.08
N ALA A 90 -4.13 -18.19 -8.14
CA ALA A 90 -4.37 -17.99 -6.71
C ALA A 90 -3.64 -16.76 -6.17
N ARG A 91 -4.11 -16.18 -5.06
CA ARG A 91 -3.37 -15.16 -4.30
C ARG A 91 -2.19 -15.78 -3.58
N LEU A 92 -1.12 -15.03 -3.30
CA LEU A 92 0.02 -15.56 -2.56
C LEU A 92 -0.39 -16.02 -1.15
N SER A 93 -1.34 -15.33 -0.49
CA SER A 93 -1.91 -15.79 0.80
C SER A 93 -2.65 -17.13 0.70
N GLU A 94 -3.38 -17.39 -0.38
CA GLU A 94 -4.04 -18.68 -0.65
C GLU A 94 -2.99 -19.79 -0.81
N MET A 95 -1.88 -19.51 -1.51
CA MET A 95 -0.77 -20.47 -1.68
C MET A 95 -0.05 -20.75 -0.36
N VAL A 96 0.32 -19.71 0.38
CA VAL A 96 1.04 -19.79 1.67
C VAL A 96 0.20 -20.44 2.77
N SER A 97 -1.13 -20.33 2.73
CA SER A 97 -2.00 -20.90 3.77
C SER A 97 -2.08 -22.44 3.76
N GLN A 98 -1.73 -23.09 2.63
CA GLN A 98 -1.75 -24.55 2.50
C GLN A 98 -0.65 -25.25 3.32
N ASN A 99 0.42 -24.55 3.71
CA ASN A 99 1.48 -25.10 4.54
C ASN A 99 1.84 -24.13 5.68
N GLU A 100 1.41 -24.46 6.90
CA GLU A 100 1.63 -23.61 8.08
C GLU A 100 3.12 -23.30 8.34
N ARG A 101 4.02 -24.18 7.90
CA ARG A 101 5.48 -24.08 8.07
C ARG A 101 6.18 -23.13 7.10
N VAL A 102 5.47 -22.58 6.11
CA VAL A 102 6.01 -21.49 5.27
C VAL A 102 6.17 -20.25 6.14
N VAL A 103 7.40 -19.80 6.39
CA VAL A 103 7.67 -18.64 7.27
C VAL A 103 7.89 -17.34 6.50
N GLY A 104 8.12 -17.43 5.19
CA GLY A 104 8.18 -16.28 4.29
C GLY A 104 8.08 -16.70 2.83
N ALA A 105 7.52 -15.84 1.98
CA ALA A 105 7.27 -16.11 0.57
C ALA A 105 7.23 -14.83 -0.27
N ILE A 106 7.46 -14.96 -1.57
CA ILE A 106 7.24 -13.92 -2.59
C ILE A 106 6.49 -14.49 -3.80
N ASN A 107 5.96 -13.60 -4.66
CA ASN A 107 5.48 -13.99 -5.99
C ASN A 107 6.60 -14.59 -6.86
N GLY A 108 6.22 -15.44 -7.82
CA GLY A 108 7.16 -16.16 -8.68
C GLY A 108 7.26 -15.64 -10.11
N ASP A 109 7.03 -16.55 -11.05
CA ASP A 109 7.29 -16.42 -12.47
C ASP A 109 6.32 -15.49 -13.19
N PHE A 110 6.72 -15.04 -14.39
CA PHE A 110 5.82 -14.41 -15.34
C PHE A 110 4.75 -15.40 -15.81
N PHE A 111 3.58 -14.88 -16.14
CA PHE A 111 2.46 -15.68 -16.60
C PHE A 111 1.64 -14.95 -17.66
N MET A 112 0.88 -15.70 -18.44
CA MET A 112 -0.06 -15.15 -19.40
C MET A 112 -1.28 -14.56 -18.71
N THR A 113 -1.60 -13.30 -19.00
CA THR A 113 -2.70 -12.61 -18.31
C THR A 113 -4.07 -13.25 -18.57
N ASN A 114 -4.26 -13.82 -19.76
CA ASN A 114 -5.58 -14.21 -20.29
C ASN A 114 -5.96 -15.68 -20.04
N ASN A 115 -5.01 -16.55 -19.69
CA ASN A 115 -5.22 -17.98 -19.44
C ASN A 115 -4.33 -18.47 -18.28
N SER A 116 -4.46 -19.71 -17.82
CA SER A 116 -3.67 -20.24 -16.71
C SER A 116 -2.38 -20.86 -17.23
N SER A 117 -1.31 -20.06 -17.34
CA SER A 117 0.00 -20.53 -17.84
C SER A 117 1.15 -19.67 -17.38
N THR A 118 2.15 -20.30 -16.74
CA THR A 118 3.48 -19.71 -16.53
C THR A 118 4.24 -19.57 -17.86
N ILE A 119 5.19 -18.64 -17.92
CA ILE A 119 6.07 -18.50 -19.09
C ILE A 119 7.29 -19.42 -18.96
N GLY A 120 7.88 -19.54 -17.78
CA GLY A 120 9.00 -20.42 -17.50
C GLY A 120 8.60 -21.82 -17.02
N PRO A 121 9.63 -22.68 -16.80
CA PRO A 121 9.45 -24.03 -16.29
C PRO A 121 9.16 -24.06 -14.78
N MET A 122 8.60 -25.17 -14.33
CA MET A 122 8.42 -25.50 -12.92
C MET A 122 8.82 -26.96 -12.68
N VAL A 123 9.63 -27.19 -11.64
CA VAL A 123 9.98 -28.53 -11.11
C VAL A 123 9.84 -28.47 -9.59
N GLN A 124 9.23 -29.49 -8.99
CA GLN A 124 9.10 -29.66 -7.53
C GLN A 124 9.29 -31.12 -7.18
N ASP A 125 10.06 -31.41 -6.13
CA ASP A 125 10.43 -32.77 -5.70
C ASP A 125 10.96 -33.67 -6.84
N GLY A 126 11.66 -33.07 -7.81
CA GLY A 126 12.16 -33.74 -9.02
C GLY A 126 11.11 -34.04 -10.10
N GLN A 127 9.84 -33.72 -9.85
CA GLN A 127 8.77 -33.84 -10.85
C GLN A 127 8.69 -32.57 -11.70
N LEU A 128 8.69 -32.73 -13.03
CA LEU A 128 8.31 -31.66 -13.95
C LEU A 128 6.83 -31.30 -13.77
N LEU A 129 6.57 -30.04 -13.41
CA LEU A 129 5.23 -29.48 -13.26
C LEU A 129 4.81 -28.66 -14.48
N ALA A 130 5.73 -27.92 -15.10
CA ALA A 130 5.47 -27.16 -16.32
C ALA A 130 6.76 -26.98 -17.14
N THR A 131 6.64 -26.93 -18.46
CA THR A 131 7.76 -26.60 -19.37
C THR A 131 7.95 -25.08 -19.51
N PRO A 132 8.99 -24.60 -20.20
CA PRO A 132 9.03 -23.23 -20.72
C PRO A 132 8.01 -23.06 -21.88
N PHE A 133 7.42 -21.86 -22.03
CA PHE A 133 6.42 -21.56 -23.07
C PHE A 133 7.07 -21.27 -24.43
N SER A 134 8.23 -20.58 -24.46
CA SER A 134 8.99 -20.33 -25.69
C SER A 134 10.47 -20.10 -25.39
N LYS A 135 11.35 -20.32 -26.40
CA LYS A 135 12.81 -20.10 -26.39
C LYS A 135 13.46 -20.10 -24.99
N PRO A 136 13.70 -21.30 -24.43
CA PRO A 136 14.03 -21.43 -23.01
C PRO A 136 15.40 -20.81 -22.65
N ASP A 137 16.27 -20.61 -23.64
CA ASP A 137 17.60 -20.00 -23.54
C ASP A 137 17.56 -18.49 -23.21
N GLN A 138 16.39 -17.84 -23.30
CA GLN A 138 16.25 -16.38 -23.15
C GLN A 138 15.82 -15.92 -21.74
N MET A 139 15.28 -16.82 -20.91
CA MET A 139 14.77 -16.50 -19.58
C MET A 139 15.57 -17.21 -18.50
N ALA A 140 15.97 -16.47 -17.47
CA ALA A 140 16.67 -17.00 -16.31
C ALA A 140 15.72 -17.89 -15.51
N THR A 141 16.23 -19.04 -15.04
CA THR A 141 15.52 -19.91 -14.11
C THR A 141 16.35 -20.10 -12.86
N PHE A 142 15.69 -20.13 -11.70
CA PHE A 142 16.30 -20.51 -10.44
C PHE A 142 16.15 -22.01 -10.27
N ASN A 143 17.25 -22.69 -9.99
CA ASN A 143 17.29 -24.15 -9.87
C ASN A 143 17.96 -24.54 -8.56
N ILE A 144 17.51 -25.64 -7.96
CA ILE A 144 18.16 -26.31 -6.84
C ILE A 144 18.41 -27.76 -7.25
N THR A 145 19.62 -28.27 -7.04
CA THR A 145 19.93 -29.67 -7.33
C THR A 145 19.36 -30.61 -6.27
N ASN A 146 19.40 -31.93 -6.51
CA ASN A 146 19.01 -32.93 -5.50
C ASN A 146 19.88 -32.89 -4.23
N GLU A 147 21.11 -32.38 -4.32
CA GLU A 147 22.01 -32.14 -3.18
C GLU A 147 21.75 -30.79 -2.48
N GLY A 148 20.71 -30.05 -2.88
CA GLY A 148 20.35 -28.76 -2.30
C GLY A 148 21.16 -27.57 -2.81
N MET A 149 21.95 -27.70 -3.89
CA MET A 149 22.78 -26.58 -4.38
C MET A 149 21.96 -25.62 -5.25
N PRO A 150 21.81 -24.33 -4.88
CA PRO A 150 21.13 -23.35 -5.71
C PRO A 150 22.02 -22.83 -6.85
N TYR A 151 21.42 -22.49 -7.98
CA TYR A 151 22.05 -21.75 -9.08
C TYR A 151 21.03 -21.06 -9.99
N ILE A 152 21.48 -20.05 -10.75
CA ILE A 152 20.67 -19.39 -11.79
C ILE A 152 21.29 -19.67 -13.15
N ALA A 153 20.49 -20.23 -14.05
CA ALA A 153 20.81 -20.53 -15.45
C ALA A 153 19.51 -20.58 -16.27
N PRO A 154 19.53 -20.33 -17.59
CA PRO A 154 18.40 -20.65 -18.45
C PRO A 154 18.28 -22.18 -18.66
N TRP A 155 17.13 -22.63 -19.15
CA TRP A 155 17.01 -23.98 -19.72
C TRP A 155 17.41 -23.91 -21.20
N VAL A 156 18.35 -24.71 -21.67
CA VAL A 156 18.83 -24.64 -23.06
C VAL A 156 17.84 -25.33 -24.01
N TYR A 157 17.27 -26.46 -23.59
CA TYR A 157 16.18 -27.14 -24.29
C TYR A 157 15.37 -28.02 -23.34
N ALA A 158 14.15 -28.36 -23.74
CA ALA A 158 13.39 -29.46 -23.19
C ALA A 158 12.67 -30.18 -24.35
N LYS A 159 12.75 -31.50 -24.39
CA LYS A 159 12.05 -32.37 -25.33
C LYS A 159 11.28 -33.42 -24.54
N ILE A 160 10.01 -33.58 -24.88
CA ILE A 160 9.15 -34.63 -24.33
C ILE A 160 8.61 -35.43 -25.51
N GLU A 161 8.66 -36.75 -25.43
CA GLU A 161 8.26 -37.61 -26.54
C GLU A 161 7.39 -38.75 -26.03
N LEU A 162 6.14 -38.77 -26.50
CA LEU A 162 5.23 -39.90 -26.35
C LEU A 162 5.62 -40.97 -27.37
N GLN A 163 5.87 -42.18 -26.88
CA GLN A 163 6.29 -43.33 -27.67
C GLN A 163 5.38 -44.54 -27.42
N ASP A 164 5.20 -45.38 -28.43
CA ASP A 164 4.56 -46.69 -28.32
C ASP A 164 5.56 -47.81 -28.69
N ASN A 165 5.11 -49.06 -28.68
CA ASN A 165 5.91 -50.21 -29.10
C ASN A 165 5.93 -50.45 -30.63
N ASN A 166 5.21 -49.64 -31.43
CA ASN A 166 4.99 -49.84 -32.86
C ASN A 166 5.68 -48.79 -33.75
N GLY A 167 6.33 -47.78 -33.15
CA GLY A 167 7.11 -46.75 -33.84
C GLY A 167 6.47 -45.35 -33.86
N LEU A 168 5.42 -45.11 -33.09
CA LEU A 168 4.95 -43.76 -32.78
C LEU A 168 6.03 -43.03 -31.97
N ALA A 169 6.32 -41.79 -32.37
CA ALA A 169 7.15 -40.86 -31.62
C ALA A 169 6.58 -39.46 -31.83
N LEU A 170 5.83 -38.95 -30.85
CA LEU A 170 5.14 -37.67 -30.91
C LEU A 170 5.76 -36.69 -29.90
N ASN A 171 6.30 -35.58 -30.41
CA ASN A 171 6.83 -34.50 -29.57
C ASN A 171 5.67 -33.80 -28.83
N VAL A 172 5.76 -33.75 -27.51
CA VAL A 172 4.86 -33.03 -26.61
C VAL A 172 5.53 -31.69 -26.28
N GLY A 173 4.96 -30.59 -26.78
CA GLY A 173 5.60 -29.27 -26.72
C GLY A 173 5.40 -28.52 -25.41
N LEU A 174 4.28 -28.77 -24.71
CA LEU A 174 3.90 -28.03 -23.50
C LEU A 174 3.40 -29.00 -22.42
N VAL A 175 3.69 -28.69 -21.15
CA VAL A 175 3.14 -29.38 -19.97
C VAL A 175 2.40 -28.38 -19.10
N ASN A 176 1.16 -28.70 -18.73
CA ASN A 176 0.29 -27.93 -17.83
C ASN A 176 0.17 -26.45 -18.22
N LYS A 177 -0.21 -26.21 -19.48
CA LYS A 177 -0.39 -24.87 -20.08
C LYS A 177 -1.52 -24.86 -21.09
N GLU A 178 -2.22 -23.74 -21.16
CA GLU A 178 -3.16 -23.42 -22.21
C GLU A 178 -2.47 -22.69 -23.38
N THR A 179 -2.87 -22.99 -24.61
CA THR A 179 -2.45 -22.25 -25.79
C THR A 179 -3.51 -22.29 -26.89
N ASP A 180 -3.53 -21.23 -27.70
CA ASP A 180 -4.32 -21.13 -28.92
C ASP A 180 -3.55 -21.55 -30.19
N TYR A 181 -2.26 -21.90 -30.07
CA TYR A 181 -1.43 -22.30 -31.20
C TYR A 181 -1.83 -23.67 -31.74
N ASN A 182 -2.46 -23.67 -32.91
CA ASN A 182 -2.87 -24.89 -33.61
C ASN A 182 -1.66 -25.77 -33.99
N SER A 183 -1.83 -27.09 -33.97
CA SER A 183 -0.78 -28.13 -34.01
C SER A 183 0.05 -28.28 -32.72
N SER A 184 -0.30 -27.59 -31.64
CA SER A 184 0.26 -27.88 -30.32
C SER A 184 -0.13 -29.29 -29.84
N VAL A 185 0.80 -29.89 -29.11
CA VAL A 185 0.62 -31.13 -28.34
C VAL A 185 0.92 -30.79 -26.88
N ILE A 186 -0.08 -30.91 -26.03
CA ILE A 186 -0.05 -30.46 -24.64
C ILE A 186 -0.31 -31.65 -23.71
N LEU A 187 0.55 -31.84 -22.72
CA LEU A 187 0.36 -32.81 -21.65
C LEU A 187 -0.22 -32.12 -20.42
N TYR A 188 -1.34 -32.66 -19.90
CA TYR A 188 -1.94 -32.27 -18.64
C TYR A 188 -1.77 -33.41 -17.63
N THR A 189 -1.14 -33.11 -16.50
CA THR A 189 -0.92 -34.02 -15.36
C THR A 189 -1.83 -33.65 -14.19
N PRO A 190 -1.95 -34.46 -13.13
CA PRO A 190 -2.80 -34.13 -11.96
C PRO A 190 -2.45 -32.80 -11.26
N GLN A 191 -1.26 -32.25 -11.51
CA GLN A 191 -0.84 -30.93 -11.00
C GLN A 191 -1.43 -29.75 -11.79
N TRP A 192 -2.03 -29.99 -12.96
CA TRP A 192 -2.95 -29.04 -13.57
C TRP A 192 -4.21 -28.86 -12.72
N GLY A 193 -4.88 -29.97 -12.39
CA GLY A 193 -6.13 -30.01 -11.67
C GLY A 193 -6.83 -31.35 -11.88
N ALA A 194 -8.10 -31.46 -11.51
CA ALA A 194 -8.87 -32.69 -11.71
C ALA A 194 -9.25 -32.96 -13.19
N GLU A 195 -9.32 -31.91 -14.02
CA GLU A 195 -9.80 -31.97 -15.40
C GLU A 195 -8.88 -31.17 -16.34
N ALA A 196 -8.55 -31.73 -17.48
CA ALA A 196 -7.87 -31.04 -18.57
C ALA A 196 -8.86 -30.06 -19.22
N PRO A 197 -8.43 -28.84 -19.58
CA PRO A 197 -9.33 -27.78 -19.97
C PRO A 197 -9.98 -28.05 -21.33
N ALA A 198 -11.12 -27.43 -21.56
CA ALA A 198 -11.75 -27.35 -22.87
C ALA A 198 -10.73 -26.85 -23.93
N PRO A 199 -10.72 -27.40 -25.15
CA PRO A 199 -9.74 -27.02 -26.16
C PRO A 199 -9.98 -25.57 -26.60
N HIS A 200 -8.92 -24.77 -26.71
CA HIS A 200 -9.07 -23.44 -27.27
C HIS A 200 -9.59 -23.52 -28.71
N LYS A 201 -10.58 -22.69 -29.06
CA LYS A 201 -11.31 -22.71 -30.35
C LYS A 201 -10.47 -22.65 -31.63
N ASN A 202 -9.24 -22.13 -31.53
CA ASN A 202 -8.29 -22.05 -32.65
C ASN A 202 -7.64 -23.41 -32.97
N LEU A 203 -7.74 -24.39 -32.07
CA LEU A 203 -7.25 -25.74 -32.27
C LEU A 203 -8.17 -26.48 -33.25
N THR A 204 -7.63 -26.96 -34.37
CA THR A 204 -8.39 -27.71 -35.37
C THR A 204 -8.47 -29.18 -34.97
N ASN A 205 -9.66 -29.79 -35.07
CA ASN A 205 -9.92 -31.21 -34.73
C ASN A 205 -9.23 -31.67 -33.42
N PRO A 206 -9.43 -30.96 -32.29
CA PRO A 206 -8.74 -31.28 -31.06
C PRO A 206 -9.14 -32.67 -30.56
N THR A 207 -8.19 -33.41 -30.01
CA THR A 207 -8.39 -34.80 -29.56
C THR A 207 -7.68 -35.01 -28.23
N TYR A 208 -8.43 -35.53 -27.25
CA TYR A 208 -7.89 -35.99 -25.98
C TYR A 208 -7.44 -37.44 -26.10
N LEU A 209 -6.21 -37.70 -25.64
CA LEU A 209 -5.66 -39.02 -25.36
C LEU A 209 -5.53 -39.15 -23.83
N VAL A 210 -6.36 -39.98 -23.22
CA VAL A 210 -6.29 -40.28 -21.78
C VAL A 210 -5.43 -41.52 -21.58
N VAL A 211 -4.41 -41.40 -20.73
CA VAL A 211 -3.49 -42.49 -20.36
C VAL A 211 -3.55 -42.70 -18.86
N GLU A 212 -3.61 -43.95 -18.43
CA GLU A 212 -3.63 -44.36 -17.02
C GLU A 212 -2.74 -45.60 -16.86
N ASN A 213 -1.81 -45.61 -15.90
CA ASN A 213 -0.80 -46.66 -15.74
C ASN A 213 -0.08 -46.99 -17.08
N ASP A 214 0.45 -45.96 -17.76
CA ASP A 214 1.17 -46.10 -19.04
C ASP A 214 0.39 -46.82 -20.15
N THR A 215 -0.95 -46.85 -20.04
CA THR A 215 -1.86 -47.54 -20.96
C THR A 215 -2.93 -46.59 -21.48
N VAL A 216 -3.19 -46.58 -22.78
CA VAL A 216 -4.23 -45.75 -23.40
C VAL A 216 -5.61 -46.21 -22.94
N LYS A 217 -6.39 -45.33 -22.29
CA LYS A 217 -7.75 -45.62 -21.83
C LYS A 217 -8.84 -45.00 -22.68
N GLN A 218 -8.58 -43.84 -23.28
CA GLN A 218 -9.57 -43.18 -24.13
C GLN A 218 -8.89 -42.33 -25.22
N ILE A 219 -9.41 -42.40 -26.43
CA ILE A 219 -9.11 -41.47 -27.51
C ILE A 219 -10.44 -40.86 -27.94
N ALA A 220 -10.62 -39.56 -27.75
CA ALA A 220 -11.89 -38.88 -27.99
C ALA A 220 -11.70 -37.50 -28.64
N ALA A 221 -12.66 -37.09 -29.46
CA ALA A 221 -12.75 -35.69 -29.88
C ALA A 221 -12.92 -34.81 -28.62
N ALA A 222 -12.16 -33.73 -28.52
CA ALA A 222 -12.20 -32.88 -27.34
C ALA A 222 -13.53 -32.10 -27.26
N SER A 223 -14.07 -31.99 -26.05
CA SER A 223 -15.40 -31.43 -25.76
C SER A 223 -15.30 -30.04 -25.13
N ALA A 224 -16.43 -29.31 -25.08
CA ALA A 224 -16.51 -28.03 -24.39
C ALA A 224 -16.43 -28.15 -22.86
N ASP A 225 -16.63 -29.35 -22.31
CA ASP A 225 -16.67 -29.63 -20.87
C ASP A 225 -15.31 -30.09 -20.31
N GLY A 226 -14.26 -30.12 -21.14
CA GLY A 226 -12.96 -30.68 -20.74
C GLY A 226 -12.94 -32.22 -20.77
N ILE A 227 -12.04 -32.81 -19.96
CA ILE A 227 -12.00 -34.25 -19.63
C ILE A 227 -11.21 -34.51 -18.34
N ALA A 228 -11.64 -35.49 -17.52
CA ALA A 228 -10.96 -35.85 -16.29
C ALA A 228 -9.52 -36.36 -16.51
N ILE A 229 -8.61 -35.97 -15.60
CA ILE A 229 -7.22 -36.43 -15.57
C ILE A 229 -7.11 -37.59 -14.56
N PRO A 230 -6.65 -38.79 -14.96
CA PRO A 230 -6.45 -39.90 -14.03
C PRO A 230 -5.37 -39.58 -12.99
N ALA A 231 -5.61 -39.92 -11.73
CA ALA A 231 -4.69 -39.60 -10.61
C ALA A 231 -3.29 -40.25 -10.75
N ASN A 232 -3.23 -41.37 -11.45
CA ASN A 232 -2.07 -42.19 -11.79
C ASN A 232 -1.84 -42.21 -13.32
N GLY A 233 -2.08 -41.08 -13.97
CA GLY A 233 -2.05 -40.94 -15.42
C GLY A 233 -1.97 -39.48 -15.87
N TYR A 234 -2.37 -39.25 -17.11
CA TYR A 234 -2.30 -37.94 -17.76
C TYR A 234 -3.24 -37.85 -18.97
N VAL A 235 -3.47 -36.64 -19.44
CA VAL A 235 -4.22 -36.36 -20.67
C VAL A 235 -3.32 -35.62 -21.65
N ILE A 236 -3.21 -36.10 -22.89
CA ILE A 236 -2.58 -35.34 -23.98
C ILE A 236 -3.67 -34.74 -24.85
N LEU A 237 -3.70 -33.41 -24.94
CA LEU A 237 -4.50 -32.67 -25.91
C LEU A 237 -3.67 -32.45 -27.18
N THR A 238 -4.13 -33.01 -28.29
CA THR A 238 -3.57 -32.82 -29.63
C THR A 238 -4.49 -31.96 -30.50
N SER A 239 -3.92 -31.38 -31.56
CA SER A 239 -4.66 -30.68 -32.61
C SER A 239 -4.05 -30.93 -33.99
N SER A 240 -4.82 -30.66 -35.06
CA SER A 240 -4.42 -30.83 -36.46
C SER A 240 -3.84 -32.22 -36.75
N SER A 241 -2.72 -32.31 -37.49
CA SER A 241 -2.11 -33.58 -37.90
C SER A 241 -1.68 -34.48 -36.74
N SER A 242 -1.39 -33.92 -35.56
CA SER A 242 -1.09 -34.70 -34.35
C SER A 242 -2.31 -35.50 -33.88
N SER A 243 -3.52 -34.92 -33.95
CA SER A 243 -4.76 -35.63 -33.62
C SER A 243 -5.02 -36.80 -34.57
N ASP A 244 -4.81 -36.59 -35.86
CA ASP A 244 -5.00 -37.64 -36.87
C ASP A 244 -3.95 -38.74 -36.71
N ARG A 245 -2.69 -38.39 -36.37
CA ARG A 245 -1.63 -39.35 -36.07
C ARG A 245 -1.94 -40.19 -34.84
N ILE A 246 -2.43 -39.60 -33.75
CA ILE A 246 -2.89 -40.35 -32.56
C ILE A 246 -4.02 -41.31 -32.95
N ARG A 247 -5.07 -40.82 -33.61
CA ARG A 247 -6.24 -41.63 -34.02
C ARG A 247 -5.92 -42.75 -35.03
N GLN A 248 -4.79 -42.69 -35.72
CA GLN A 248 -4.32 -43.72 -36.66
C GLN A 248 -3.30 -44.70 -36.06
N SER A 249 -2.56 -44.29 -35.02
CA SER A 249 -1.42 -45.06 -34.49
C SER A 249 -1.72 -45.78 -33.18
N LEU A 250 -2.69 -45.31 -32.39
CA LEU A 250 -3.02 -45.86 -31.08
C LEU A 250 -4.45 -46.40 -31.02
N LEU A 251 -4.63 -47.47 -30.24
CA LEU A 251 -5.89 -48.06 -29.83
C LEU A 251 -6.01 -47.99 -28.29
N VAL A 252 -7.23 -48.25 -27.79
CA VAL A 252 -7.45 -48.43 -26.35
C VAL A 252 -6.81 -49.74 -25.89
N GLU A 253 -6.21 -49.72 -24.70
CA GLU A 253 -5.30 -50.73 -24.12
C GLU A 253 -3.90 -50.84 -24.76
N ASP A 254 -3.51 -49.94 -25.69
CA ASP A 254 -2.11 -49.87 -26.13
C ASP A 254 -1.19 -49.33 -25.03
N PRO A 255 0.00 -49.92 -24.81
CA PRO A 255 1.01 -49.37 -23.91
C PRO A 255 1.74 -48.19 -24.56
N VAL A 256 1.93 -47.12 -23.80
CA VAL A 256 2.64 -45.91 -24.21
C VAL A 256 3.59 -45.44 -23.11
N SER A 257 4.64 -44.72 -23.47
CA SER A 257 5.59 -44.14 -22.51
C SER A 257 5.94 -42.70 -22.86
N LEU A 258 6.31 -41.92 -21.85
CA LEU A 258 6.85 -40.57 -22.01
C LEU A 258 8.35 -40.59 -21.68
N SER A 259 9.18 -40.18 -22.64
CA SER A 259 10.57 -39.84 -22.36
C SER A 259 10.74 -38.34 -22.23
N PHE A 260 11.50 -37.89 -21.25
CA PHE A 260 11.86 -36.49 -21.03
C PHE A 260 13.36 -36.30 -21.13
N THR A 261 13.82 -35.33 -21.92
CA THR A 261 15.22 -34.88 -21.94
C THR A 261 15.32 -33.36 -21.96
N ALA A 262 16.17 -32.79 -21.11
CA ALA A 262 16.40 -31.36 -21.05
C ALA A 262 17.83 -31.02 -20.64
N GLU A 263 18.18 -29.76 -20.80
CA GLU A 263 19.37 -29.16 -20.22
C GLU A 263 18.93 -27.88 -19.47
N PRO A 264 19.11 -27.78 -18.14
CA PRO A 264 19.68 -28.79 -17.24
C PRO A 264 18.86 -30.10 -17.19
N ASP A 265 19.55 -31.20 -16.91
CA ASP A 265 18.93 -32.53 -16.80
C ASP A 265 18.04 -32.61 -15.55
N LEU A 266 16.74 -32.82 -15.77
CA LEU A 266 15.69 -32.93 -14.75
C LEU A 266 16.03 -33.92 -13.64
N ASN A 267 16.74 -35.01 -13.95
CA ASN A 267 17.11 -36.03 -12.96
C ASN A 267 18.04 -35.50 -11.86
N ASN A 268 18.65 -34.33 -12.04
CA ASN A 268 19.53 -33.69 -11.07
C ASN A 268 18.86 -32.51 -10.33
N LEU A 269 17.61 -32.18 -10.63
CA LEU A 269 16.90 -31.01 -10.10
C LEU A 269 15.87 -31.43 -9.06
N SER A 270 15.88 -30.80 -7.89
CA SER A 270 14.78 -30.92 -6.91
C SER A 270 13.73 -29.83 -7.13
N LEU A 271 14.17 -28.60 -7.47
CA LEU A 271 13.31 -27.45 -7.67
C LEU A 271 13.77 -26.61 -8.87
N THR A 272 12.81 -26.12 -9.66
CA THR A 272 13.02 -25.09 -10.70
C THR A 272 11.89 -24.07 -10.66
N LEU A 273 12.23 -22.77 -10.66
CA LEU A 273 11.30 -21.66 -10.84
C LEU A 273 11.70 -20.82 -12.08
N GLY A 274 10.73 -20.57 -12.96
CA GLY A 274 10.86 -19.59 -14.05
C GLY A 274 11.03 -18.15 -13.56
N GLY A 275 11.79 -17.36 -14.31
CA GLY A 275 11.99 -15.93 -14.06
C GLY A 275 12.16 -15.15 -15.36
N GLY A 276 12.55 -13.88 -15.24
CA GLY A 276 12.78 -12.97 -16.36
C GLY A 276 14.25 -12.91 -16.78
N ALA A 277 14.86 -11.74 -16.64
CA ALA A 277 16.27 -11.55 -16.98
C ALA A 277 17.21 -11.91 -15.81
N THR A 278 18.40 -12.40 -16.15
CA THR A 278 19.56 -12.37 -15.25
C THR A 278 19.90 -10.93 -14.92
N LEU A 279 19.94 -10.59 -13.63
CA LEU A 279 20.26 -9.25 -13.12
C LEU A 279 21.73 -9.11 -12.74
N VAL A 280 22.27 -10.13 -12.08
CA VAL A 280 23.64 -10.14 -11.57
C VAL A 280 24.28 -11.46 -11.96
N LYS A 281 25.52 -11.41 -12.43
CA LYS A 281 26.35 -12.59 -12.71
C LYS A 281 27.73 -12.40 -12.10
N ASN A 282 28.18 -13.37 -11.30
CA ASN A 282 29.50 -13.37 -10.66
C ASN A 282 29.81 -12.09 -9.83
N GLY A 283 28.80 -11.50 -9.19
CA GLY A 283 28.89 -10.28 -8.38
C GLY A 283 28.85 -8.97 -9.19
N VAL A 284 28.63 -9.04 -10.51
CA VAL A 284 28.55 -7.88 -11.41
C VAL A 284 27.13 -7.72 -11.93
N ALA A 285 26.55 -6.54 -11.75
CA ALA A 285 25.27 -6.18 -12.33
C ALA A 285 25.35 -6.21 -13.87
N ALA A 286 24.38 -6.84 -14.53
CA ALA A 286 24.30 -6.87 -15.98
C ALA A 286 24.03 -5.46 -16.52
N SER A 287 24.65 -5.13 -17.66
CA SER A 287 24.45 -3.88 -18.41
C SER A 287 23.37 -3.98 -19.48
N THR A 288 22.91 -5.20 -19.78
CA THR A 288 21.82 -5.52 -20.71
C THR A 288 21.03 -6.71 -20.18
N PHE A 289 19.73 -6.77 -20.49
CA PHE A 289 18.81 -7.76 -19.97
C PHE A 289 18.20 -8.57 -21.12
N THR A 290 18.16 -9.90 -20.99
CA THR A 290 17.55 -10.79 -21.99
C THR A 290 16.04 -10.59 -22.10
N HIS A 291 15.37 -10.34 -20.97
CA HIS A 291 13.98 -9.89 -20.87
C HIS A 291 13.94 -8.45 -20.32
N ASN A 292 14.00 -7.48 -21.23
CA ASN A 292 14.07 -6.05 -20.90
C ASN A 292 12.67 -5.44 -20.64
N ILE A 293 12.46 -4.88 -19.45
CA ILE A 293 11.22 -4.27 -18.98
C ILE A 293 11.51 -2.80 -18.62
N THR A 294 11.10 -1.90 -19.52
CA THR A 294 11.38 -0.46 -19.42
C THR A 294 10.67 0.22 -18.25
N GLY A 295 11.25 1.32 -17.76
CA GLY A 295 10.65 2.18 -16.75
C GLY A 295 10.74 1.67 -15.30
N SER A 296 10.37 2.57 -14.38
CA SER A 296 10.36 2.31 -12.93
C SER A 296 9.04 1.67 -12.51
N HIS A 297 9.12 0.50 -11.87
CA HIS A 297 7.97 -0.30 -11.43
C HIS A 297 8.24 -0.92 -10.06
N PRO A 298 7.21 -1.39 -9.33
CA PRO A 298 7.39 -2.42 -8.32
C PRO A 298 8.13 -3.61 -8.93
N ARG A 299 9.07 -4.19 -8.20
CA ARG A 299 9.91 -5.30 -8.68
C ARG A 299 10.03 -6.39 -7.64
N THR A 300 10.11 -7.63 -8.12
CA THR A 300 10.50 -8.79 -7.33
C THR A 300 11.78 -9.39 -7.92
N ALA A 301 12.69 -9.87 -7.07
CA ALA A 301 13.93 -10.50 -7.48
C ALA A 301 14.34 -11.64 -6.55
N LEU A 302 15.14 -12.55 -7.08
CA LEU A 302 15.78 -13.63 -6.34
C LEU A 302 17.30 -13.53 -6.51
N GLY A 303 18.05 -13.69 -5.43
CA GLY A 303 19.51 -13.69 -5.41
C GLY A 303 20.10 -14.90 -4.69
N ILE A 304 21.36 -15.23 -4.99
CA ILE A 304 22.14 -16.30 -4.36
C ILE A 304 23.49 -15.71 -3.91
N SER A 305 23.96 -16.05 -2.71
CA SER A 305 25.28 -15.67 -2.21
C SER A 305 26.43 -16.35 -2.97
N ARG A 306 27.65 -15.81 -2.85
CA ARG A 306 28.85 -16.33 -3.53
C ARG A 306 29.22 -17.76 -3.16
N ASP A 307 28.94 -18.15 -1.91
CA ASP A 307 29.17 -19.50 -1.37
C ASP A 307 27.97 -20.45 -1.57
N LYS A 308 26.88 -19.96 -2.18
CA LYS A 308 25.61 -20.67 -2.38
C LYS A 308 24.92 -21.13 -1.10
N GLN A 309 25.26 -20.54 0.06
CA GLN A 309 24.66 -20.89 1.36
C GLN A 309 23.50 -19.96 1.77
N GLU A 310 23.24 -18.87 1.06
CA GLU A 310 22.11 -17.96 1.29
C GLU A 310 21.33 -17.71 -0.01
N VAL A 311 20.00 -17.75 0.09
CA VAL A 311 19.06 -17.26 -0.92
C VAL A 311 18.41 -15.97 -0.41
N LEU A 312 18.30 -14.98 -1.29
CA LEU A 312 17.67 -13.69 -1.05
C LEU A 312 16.38 -13.61 -1.86
N LEU A 313 15.23 -13.40 -1.21
CA LEU A 313 13.97 -13.07 -1.87
C LEU A 313 13.68 -11.59 -1.62
N VAL A 314 13.51 -10.78 -2.66
CA VAL A 314 13.48 -9.31 -2.56
C VAL A 314 12.24 -8.75 -3.24
N THR A 315 11.53 -7.84 -2.56
CA THR A 315 10.47 -7.02 -3.15
C THR A 315 10.71 -5.53 -2.94
N ILE A 316 10.35 -4.74 -3.94
CA ILE A 316 10.50 -3.29 -3.95
C ILE A 316 9.18 -2.67 -4.41
N ASP A 317 8.61 -1.80 -3.59
CA ASP A 317 7.34 -1.14 -3.91
C ASP A 317 7.49 -0.06 -5.00
N GLY A 318 6.38 0.25 -5.67
CA GLY A 318 6.31 1.31 -6.67
C GLY A 318 4.87 1.72 -6.98
N ARG A 319 4.70 2.68 -7.90
CA ARG A 319 3.39 3.24 -8.32
C ARG A 319 2.55 3.85 -7.18
N THR A 320 3.16 4.26 -6.08
CA THR A 320 2.51 5.08 -5.03
C THR A 320 2.97 6.54 -5.12
N SER A 321 2.41 7.42 -4.28
CA SER A 321 2.79 8.83 -4.23
C SER A 321 4.23 9.09 -3.77
N SER A 322 4.82 8.15 -3.02
CA SER A 322 6.17 8.27 -2.45
C SER A 322 7.15 7.23 -3.01
N TYR A 323 6.65 6.04 -3.39
CA TYR A 323 7.44 4.99 -4.00
C TYR A 323 7.11 4.92 -5.50
N THR A 324 8.00 5.40 -6.35
CA THR A 324 7.84 5.31 -7.81
C THR A 324 8.12 3.88 -8.33
N GLY A 325 9.01 3.16 -7.65
CA GLY A 325 9.56 1.87 -8.08
C GLY A 325 10.92 2.04 -8.74
N VAL A 326 11.47 0.95 -9.28
CA VAL A 326 12.82 0.92 -9.86
C VAL A 326 12.85 0.30 -11.26
N THR A 327 13.80 0.76 -12.08
CA THR A 327 14.18 0.14 -13.35
C THR A 327 14.91 -1.19 -13.12
N GLN A 328 15.12 -1.98 -14.17
CA GLN A 328 15.87 -3.23 -14.05
C GLN A 328 17.36 -3.03 -13.75
N GLN A 329 17.98 -1.97 -14.30
CA GLN A 329 19.38 -1.65 -13.97
C GLN A 329 19.53 -1.26 -12.50
N GLU A 330 18.54 -0.52 -11.99
CA GLU A 330 18.45 -0.18 -10.59
C GLU A 330 18.29 -1.42 -9.71
N LEU A 331 17.33 -2.29 -10.03
CA LEU A 331 17.15 -3.58 -9.36
C LEU A 331 18.42 -4.44 -9.35
N ALA A 332 19.15 -4.52 -10.46
CA ALA A 332 20.41 -5.28 -10.54
C ALA A 332 21.47 -4.73 -9.57
N ASN A 333 21.63 -3.41 -9.50
CA ASN A 333 22.57 -2.78 -8.57
C ASN A 333 22.13 -2.94 -7.10
N ILE A 334 20.81 -2.95 -6.81
CA ILE A 334 20.29 -3.31 -5.47
C ILE A 334 20.67 -4.73 -5.10
N MET A 335 20.52 -5.70 -6.01
CA MET A 335 20.87 -7.09 -5.71
C MET A 335 22.36 -7.25 -5.39
N VAL A 336 23.25 -6.54 -6.10
CA VAL A 336 24.68 -6.46 -5.75
C VAL A 336 24.86 -5.84 -4.36
N TYR A 337 24.22 -4.69 -4.09
CA TYR A 337 24.29 -4.00 -2.79
C TYR A 337 23.78 -4.87 -1.62
N LEU A 338 22.79 -5.73 -1.84
CA LEU A 338 22.26 -6.67 -0.84
C LEU A 338 23.14 -7.91 -0.63
N GLY A 339 24.17 -8.12 -1.47
CA GLY A 339 25.15 -9.22 -1.37
C GLY A 339 24.93 -10.38 -2.34
N ALA A 340 24.03 -10.26 -3.32
CA ALA A 340 23.82 -11.32 -4.31
C ALA A 340 24.99 -11.42 -5.29
N TYR A 341 25.49 -12.64 -5.48
CA TYR A 341 26.55 -12.97 -6.44
C TYR A 341 25.99 -13.40 -7.79
N ASP A 342 24.87 -14.12 -7.79
CA ASP A 342 24.00 -14.32 -8.95
C ASP A 342 22.59 -13.85 -8.58
N ALA A 343 21.86 -13.22 -9.50
CA ALA A 343 20.48 -12.79 -9.26
C ALA A 343 19.64 -12.74 -10.54
N MET A 344 18.33 -12.87 -10.40
CA MET A 344 17.35 -12.78 -11.50
C MET A 344 16.11 -11.97 -11.10
N ASN A 345 15.50 -11.34 -12.09
CA ASN A 345 14.24 -10.60 -11.97
C ASN A 345 13.05 -11.56 -12.04
N LEU A 346 12.09 -11.47 -11.13
CA LEU A 346 10.82 -12.20 -11.15
C LEU A 346 9.68 -11.33 -11.69
N ASP A 347 8.43 -11.82 -11.75
CA ASP A 347 7.31 -10.97 -12.15
C ASP A 347 7.13 -9.79 -11.19
N GLY A 348 6.60 -8.67 -11.69
CA GLY A 348 6.57 -7.40 -10.97
C GLY A 348 5.30 -6.59 -11.18
N GLY A 349 5.39 -5.28 -10.91
CA GLY A 349 4.20 -4.43 -10.90
C GLY A 349 3.22 -4.87 -9.82
N GLY A 350 1.95 -5.03 -10.18
CA GLY A 350 0.91 -5.49 -9.24
C GLY A 350 1.05 -6.94 -8.79
N SER A 351 1.99 -7.69 -9.35
CA SER A 351 2.36 -9.02 -8.86
C SER A 351 3.34 -8.96 -7.69
N THR A 352 4.02 -7.82 -7.45
CA THR A 352 5.08 -7.68 -6.43
C THR A 352 4.51 -7.79 -5.01
N GLU A 353 4.76 -8.93 -4.39
CA GLU A 353 4.25 -9.28 -3.07
C GLU A 353 5.27 -10.08 -2.26
N MET A 354 5.39 -9.77 -0.97
CA MET A 354 6.08 -10.57 0.03
C MET A 354 5.17 -10.82 1.24
N ILE A 355 5.07 -12.07 1.67
CA ILE A 355 4.42 -12.48 2.92
C ILE A 355 5.49 -12.97 3.89
N VAL A 356 5.38 -12.59 5.17
CA VAL A 356 6.27 -13.04 6.26
C VAL A 356 5.48 -13.47 7.49
N ARG A 357 5.99 -14.43 8.26
CA ARG A 357 5.53 -14.74 9.62
C ARG A 357 6.30 -13.83 10.61
N PRO A 358 5.67 -12.86 11.28
CA PRO A 358 6.36 -12.06 12.30
C PRO A 358 6.87 -12.92 13.46
N LEU A 359 7.97 -12.51 14.10
CA LEU A 359 8.52 -13.21 15.25
C LEU A 359 7.48 -13.27 16.39
N GLY A 360 7.25 -14.46 16.94
CA GLY A 360 6.27 -14.68 18.01
C GLY A 360 4.80 -14.67 17.55
N GLU A 361 4.51 -14.68 16.24
CA GLU A 361 3.15 -14.79 15.69
C GLU A 361 2.98 -16.01 14.80
N ASN A 362 1.79 -16.63 14.81
CA ASN A 362 1.39 -17.65 13.84
C ASN A 362 0.84 -17.04 12.53
N ASN A 363 0.20 -15.86 12.65
CA ASN A 363 -0.47 -15.19 11.54
C ASN A 363 0.55 -14.50 10.63
N LYS A 364 0.55 -14.90 9.36
CA LYS A 364 1.43 -14.40 8.32
C LYS A 364 0.87 -13.08 7.76
N LYS A 365 1.73 -12.13 7.40
CA LYS A 365 1.36 -10.77 7.00
C LYS A 365 2.10 -10.36 5.73
N ILE A 366 1.43 -9.57 4.90
CA ILE A 366 2.05 -8.92 3.74
C ILE A 366 3.02 -7.84 4.26
N ALA A 367 4.26 -7.85 3.75
CA ALA A 367 5.36 -7.00 4.22
C ALA A 367 5.55 -5.71 3.39
N ASN A 368 4.89 -5.61 2.24
CA ASN A 368 5.09 -4.54 1.25
C ASN A 368 3.77 -3.89 0.78
N ASN A 369 3.85 -2.79 0.04
CA ASN A 369 2.66 -2.06 -0.43
C ASN A 369 2.25 -2.53 -1.84
N LEU A 370 1.13 -3.24 -1.92
CA LEU A 370 0.59 -3.79 -3.17
C LEU A 370 0.15 -2.67 -4.13
N SER A 371 0.73 -2.57 -5.33
CA SER A 371 0.48 -1.44 -6.23
C SER A 371 -0.94 -1.35 -6.78
N ASP A 372 -1.66 -2.48 -6.79
CA ASP A 372 -3.02 -2.58 -7.34
C ASP A 372 -4.09 -2.43 -6.22
N GLY A 373 -3.66 -2.12 -4.98
CA GLY A 373 -4.53 -1.92 -3.81
C GLY A 373 -5.00 -3.21 -3.11
N GLY A 374 -4.60 -4.38 -3.61
CA GLY A 374 -4.89 -5.70 -3.05
C GLY A 374 -4.09 -6.79 -3.75
N GLU A 375 -4.15 -8.01 -3.23
CA GLU A 375 -3.43 -9.17 -3.79
C GLU A 375 -3.92 -9.51 -5.20
N ARG A 376 -2.96 -9.61 -6.13
CA ARG A 376 -3.19 -10.12 -7.48
C ARG A 376 -3.27 -11.66 -7.45
N ARG A 377 -4.07 -12.24 -8.34
CA ARG A 377 -4.05 -13.70 -8.59
C ARG A 377 -2.88 -14.05 -9.52
N LEU A 378 -2.02 -14.96 -9.06
CA LEU A 378 -0.74 -15.39 -9.65
C LEU A 378 -0.81 -16.87 -10.04
N MET A 379 0.12 -17.33 -10.89
CA MET A 379 0.27 -18.77 -11.18
C MET A 379 1.08 -19.51 -10.11
N ASN A 380 2.13 -18.88 -9.57
CA ASN A 380 2.99 -19.48 -8.54
C ASN A 380 3.64 -18.43 -7.64
N GLY A 381 4.22 -18.92 -6.55
CA GLY A 381 5.12 -18.21 -5.66
C GLY A 381 6.32 -19.07 -5.29
N ILE A 382 7.24 -18.51 -4.51
CA ILE A 382 8.37 -19.23 -3.92
C ILE A 382 8.55 -18.79 -2.47
N GLY A 383 8.81 -19.73 -1.58
CA GLY A 383 8.94 -19.46 -0.16
C GLY A 383 9.92 -20.36 0.56
N VAL A 384 10.11 -20.07 1.84
CA VAL A 384 10.90 -20.89 2.76
C VAL A 384 9.97 -21.60 3.74
N VAL A 385 10.06 -22.93 3.73
CA VAL A 385 9.49 -23.80 4.74
C VAL A 385 10.54 -23.99 5.84
N ASN A 386 10.17 -23.70 7.10
CA ASN A 386 11.02 -23.98 8.24
C ASN A 386 10.46 -25.17 9.04
N ASN A 387 11.26 -26.23 9.13
CA ASN A 387 10.92 -27.49 9.78
C ASN A 387 11.47 -27.62 11.21
N ALA A 388 12.01 -26.54 11.80
CA ALA A 388 12.61 -26.61 13.12
C ALA A 388 11.56 -26.93 14.19
N PRO A 389 11.80 -27.92 15.08
CA PRO A 389 10.81 -28.32 16.06
C PRO A 389 10.54 -27.20 17.07
N ILE A 390 9.34 -27.21 17.66
CA ILE A 390 9.04 -26.35 18.81
C ILE A 390 9.83 -26.85 20.03
N THR A 391 10.43 -25.91 20.75
CA THR A 391 11.32 -26.11 21.90
C THR A 391 10.91 -25.20 23.07
N ASP A 392 11.65 -25.26 24.18
CA ASP A 392 11.42 -24.41 25.35
C ASP A 392 11.51 -22.91 25.02
N LEU A 393 10.81 -22.10 25.82
CA LEU A 393 10.85 -20.64 25.80
C LEU A 393 12.29 -20.12 25.72
N SER A 394 12.54 -19.21 24.77
CA SER A 394 13.81 -18.51 24.62
C SER A 394 13.68 -16.99 24.70
N GLY A 395 12.50 -16.44 24.45
CA GLY A 395 12.27 -15.00 24.47
C GLY A 395 10.79 -14.63 24.52
N ILE A 396 10.51 -13.43 25.02
CA ILE A 396 9.20 -12.80 24.96
C ILE A 396 9.32 -11.39 24.38
N ILE A 397 8.26 -10.92 23.72
CA ILE A 397 8.22 -9.61 23.06
C ILE A 397 7.02 -8.85 23.62
N LEU A 398 7.28 -7.67 24.19
CA LEU A 398 6.27 -6.77 24.73
C LEU A 398 6.06 -5.59 23.77
N GLU A 399 4.86 -5.48 23.22
CA GLU A 399 4.45 -4.50 22.22
C GLU A 399 3.21 -3.71 22.66
N VAL A 400 3.00 -2.55 22.02
CA VAL A 400 1.77 -1.74 22.09
C VAL A 400 1.47 -1.18 20.70
N GLN A 401 0.19 -0.94 20.43
CA GLN A 401 -0.23 -0.17 19.25
C GLN A 401 0.23 1.30 19.30
N ASP A 402 0.28 1.87 20.50
CA ASP A 402 0.55 3.29 20.73
C ASP A 402 1.48 3.44 21.95
N LYS A 403 2.59 4.17 21.78
CA LYS A 403 3.57 4.39 22.85
C LYS A 403 3.19 5.55 23.78
N ASN A 404 2.20 6.35 23.39
CA ASN A 404 1.61 7.37 24.24
C ASN A 404 0.35 6.80 24.93
N VAL A 405 0.08 7.23 26.16
CA VAL A 405 -1.16 6.93 26.90
C VAL A 405 -1.50 8.11 27.80
N PHE A 406 -2.78 8.47 27.93
CA PHE A 406 -3.20 9.54 28.83
C PHE A 406 -3.36 9.03 30.27
N VAL A 407 -3.05 9.87 31.26
CA VAL A 407 -3.45 9.60 32.65
C VAL A 407 -4.94 9.23 32.75
N ASN A 408 -5.23 8.21 33.55
CA ASN A 408 -6.55 7.62 33.76
C ASN A 408 -7.21 6.95 32.52
N THR A 409 -6.54 6.90 31.36
CA THR A 409 -6.95 6.04 30.23
C THR A 409 -6.20 4.71 30.23
N SER A 410 -6.70 3.73 29.49
CA SER A 410 -6.12 2.40 29.42
C SER A 410 -5.20 2.23 28.20
N ARG A 411 -4.22 1.33 28.29
CA ARG A 411 -3.44 0.84 27.15
C ARG A 411 -3.37 -0.68 27.16
N GLU A 412 -3.74 -1.28 26.05
CA GLU A 412 -3.57 -2.72 25.87
C GLU A 412 -2.13 -3.04 25.51
N LEU A 413 -1.58 -4.03 26.21
CA LEU A 413 -0.24 -4.56 26.05
C LEU A 413 -0.32 -5.91 25.31
N THR A 414 0.49 -6.10 24.27
CA THR A 414 0.61 -7.37 23.56
C THR A 414 1.88 -8.06 24.04
N LEU A 415 1.75 -9.28 24.56
CA LEU A 415 2.89 -10.13 24.91
C LEU A 415 2.90 -11.35 23.98
N LYS A 416 4.02 -11.53 23.27
CA LYS A 416 4.30 -12.69 22.42
C LYS A 416 5.43 -13.50 23.05
N ALA A 417 5.51 -14.79 22.75
CA ALA A 417 6.60 -15.66 23.17
C ALA A 417 7.17 -16.44 21.98
N TYR A 418 8.45 -16.81 22.04
CA TYR A 418 9.10 -17.63 21.04
C TYR A 418 10.18 -18.55 21.63
N ASP A 419 10.46 -19.65 20.94
CA ASP A 419 11.44 -20.66 21.33
C ASP A 419 12.85 -20.39 20.75
N LYS A 420 13.81 -21.30 20.99
CA LYS A 420 15.19 -21.14 20.49
C LYS A 420 15.30 -21.18 18.95
N ASN A 421 14.29 -21.74 18.29
CA ASN A 421 14.17 -21.85 16.84
C ASN A 421 13.33 -20.72 16.23
N HIS A 422 12.90 -19.75 17.04
CA HIS A 422 12.03 -18.63 16.68
C HIS A 422 10.62 -19.07 16.23
N ASN A 423 10.17 -20.25 16.65
CA ASN A 423 8.77 -20.66 16.57
C ASN A 423 7.94 -19.88 17.61
N PRO A 424 6.71 -19.45 17.25
CA PRO A 424 5.81 -18.79 18.18
C PRO A 424 5.33 -19.76 19.27
N LEU A 425 5.20 -19.24 20.49
CA LEU A 425 4.68 -19.97 21.65
C LEU A 425 3.44 -19.26 22.20
N ASN A 426 2.45 -20.05 22.64
CA ASN A 426 1.28 -19.51 23.32
C ASN A 426 1.65 -18.98 24.71
N VAL A 427 1.19 -17.77 25.04
CA VAL A 427 1.42 -17.14 26.34
C VAL A 427 0.29 -17.51 27.30
N ASP A 428 0.64 -18.13 28.42
CA ASP A 428 -0.26 -18.33 29.55
C ASP A 428 -0.28 -17.07 30.42
N TRP A 429 -1.27 -16.22 30.19
CA TRP A 429 -1.46 -14.96 30.90
C TRP A 429 -1.61 -15.10 32.42
N SER A 430 -1.95 -16.28 32.95
CA SER A 430 -2.03 -16.50 34.41
C SER A 430 -0.66 -16.51 35.09
N ARG A 431 0.42 -16.72 34.31
CA ARG A 431 1.81 -16.79 34.79
C ARG A 431 2.61 -15.54 34.45
N VAL A 432 2.00 -14.55 33.78
CA VAL A 432 2.62 -13.25 33.50
C VAL A 432 2.54 -12.38 34.75
N SER A 433 3.67 -11.82 35.16
CA SER A 433 3.75 -10.79 36.20
C SER A 433 4.30 -9.49 35.63
N TRP A 434 3.91 -8.37 36.25
CA TRP A 434 4.16 -7.02 35.73
C TRP A 434 4.90 -6.16 36.74
N GLU A 435 5.89 -5.42 36.25
CA GLU A 435 6.53 -4.32 36.98
C GLU A 435 6.30 -3.00 36.23
N VAL A 436 6.03 -1.93 36.96
CA VAL A 436 5.85 -0.57 36.43
C VAL A 436 6.79 0.35 37.20
N SER A 437 7.62 1.10 36.48
CA SER A 437 8.50 2.12 37.07
C SER A 437 8.44 3.44 36.30
N GLY A 438 8.92 4.53 36.92
CA GLY A 438 8.90 5.89 36.38
C GLY A 438 7.57 6.64 36.55
N VAL A 439 6.44 5.94 36.65
CA VAL A 439 5.11 6.49 36.93
C VAL A 439 4.33 5.63 37.94
N GLN A 440 3.27 6.20 38.53
CA GLN A 440 2.24 5.42 39.21
C GLN A 440 1.21 4.90 38.19
N GLY A 441 0.80 3.65 38.38
CA GLY A 441 -0.18 2.97 37.53
C GLY A 441 -0.35 1.51 37.96
N THR A 442 -1.33 0.83 37.36
CA THR A 442 -1.52 -0.62 37.54
C THR A 442 -1.67 -1.30 36.18
N VAL A 443 -1.28 -2.59 36.11
CA VAL A 443 -1.62 -3.46 34.98
C VAL A 443 -2.61 -4.51 35.48
N GLN A 444 -3.75 -4.64 34.80
CA GLN A 444 -4.78 -5.64 35.09
C GLN A 444 -5.00 -6.49 33.84
N GLY A 445 -4.73 -7.79 33.95
CA GLY A 445 -4.62 -8.66 32.77
C GLY A 445 -3.50 -8.18 31.86
N ASN A 446 -3.86 -7.69 30.67
CA ASN A 446 -2.96 -7.04 29.71
C ASN A 446 -3.19 -5.52 29.58
N SER A 447 -3.98 -4.90 30.48
CA SER A 447 -4.35 -3.48 30.38
C SER A 447 -3.62 -2.62 31.40
N PHE A 448 -2.74 -1.74 30.93
CA PHE A 448 -2.03 -0.74 31.74
C PHE A 448 -2.87 0.54 31.90
N ARG A 449 -3.04 1.01 33.14
CA ARG A 449 -3.73 2.27 33.45
C ARG A 449 -2.88 3.13 34.40
N PRO A 450 -2.22 4.19 33.91
CA PRO A 450 -1.42 5.10 34.73
C PRO A 450 -2.25 6.20 35.40
N THR A 451 -1.77 6.71 36.53
CA THR A 451 -2.38 7.82 37.29
C THR A 451 -1.51 9.08 37.32
N THR A 452 -0.23 9.00 36.97
CA THR A 452 0.69 10.15 36.90
C THR A 452 1.38 10.23 35.53
N ALA A 453 1.49 11.44 34.97
CA ALA A 453 2.23 11.68 33.74
C ALA A 453 3.75 11.51 33.93
N GLY A 454 4.47 11.18 32.86
CA GLY A 454 5.92 10.93 32.87
C GLY A 454 6.35 9.80 31.93
N SER A 455 7.63 9.45 31.97
CA SER A 455 8.17 8.29 31.26
C SER A 455 7.93 7.03 32.09
N ALA A 456 7.17 6.07 31.55
CA ALA A 456 6.93 4.78 32.18
C ALA A 456 7.81 3.70 31.55
N LEU A 457 8.32 2.79 32.37
CA LEU A 457 8.91 1.53 31.91
C LEU A 457 8.06 0.37 32.45
N ILE A 458 7.42 -0.35 31.53
CA ILE A 458 6.58 -1.51 31.81
C ILE A 458 7.40 -2.76 31.52
N THR A 459 7.52 -3.68 32.47
CA THR A 459 8.24 -4.95 32.29
C THR A 459 7.28 -6.11 32.49
N ALA A 460 7.19 -6.98 31.48
CA ALA A 460 6.58 -8.30 31.58
C ALA A 460 7.63 -9.31 32.05
N GLN A 461 7.25 -10.18 32.98
CA GLN A 461 8.02 -11.33 33.45
C GLN A 461 7.20 -12.60 33.21
N TYR A 462 7.77 -13.57 32.48
CA TYR A 462 7.12 -14.83 32.11
C TYR A 462 8.16 -15.96 32.08
N ASP A 463 7.98 -17.00 32.89
CA ASP A 463 8.86 -18.18 32.99
C ASP A 463 10.36 -17.85 33.08
N GLY A 464 10.72 -16.83 33.88
CA GLY A 464 12.10 -16.39 34.08
C GLY A 464 12.68 -15.52 32.96
N THR A 465 11.90 -15.25 31.91
CA THR A 465 12.24 -14.31 30.83
C THR A 465 11.57 -12.96 31.07
N ALA A 466 12.28 -11.87 30.78
CA ALA A 466 11.79 -10.50 30.91
C ALA A 466 11.74 -9.78 29.55
N ALA A 467 10.74 -8.93 29.33
CA ALA A 467 10.76 -7.91 28.28
C ALA A 467 10.21 -6.59 28.81
N SER A 468 10.89 -5.49 28.46
CA SER A 468 10.54 -4.15 28.93
C SER A 468 10.19 -3.22 27.78
N LEU A 469 9.22 -2.34 27.99
CA LEU A 469 8.71 -1.39 27.02
C LEU A 469 8.58 0.00 27.67
N ALA A 470 9.21 0.98 27.04
CA ALA A 470 9.09 2.39 27.45
C ALA A 470 7.85 3.03 26.81
N LEU A 471 7.02 3.67 27.64
CA LEU A 471 5.81 4.41 27.26
C LEU A 471 5.89 5.86 27.76
N ARG A 472 5.21 6.77 27.08
CA ARG A 472 5.03 8.16 27.50
C ARG A 472 3.63 8.35 28.06
N VAL A 473 3.51 8.59 29.36
CA VAL A 473 2.24 8.95 29.98
C VAL A 473 2.03 10.46 29.87
N LEU A 474 1.00 10.86 29.14
CA LEU A 474 0.60 12.24 28.90
C LEU A 474 -0.26 12.77 30.06
N ASP A 475 -0.15 14.08 30.31
CA ASP A 475 -1.04 14.86 31.17
C ASP A 475 -2.46 14.96 30.58
N ASN A 476 -3.40 15.56 31.31
CA ASN A 476 -4.82 15.57 30.92
C ASN A 476 -5.03 16.11 29.48
N PRO A 477 -5.90 15.46 28.68
CA PRO A 477 -6.18 15.89 27.33
C PRO A 477 -6.97 17.21 27.31
N VAL A 478 -6.78 17.99 26.25
CA VAL A 478 -7.51 19.24 25.97
C VAL A 478 -8.43 19.14 24.74
N ARG A 479 -8.26 18.09 23.93
CA ARG A 479 -9.06 17.84 22.73
C ARG A 479 -9.34 16.35 22.55
N LEU A 480 -10.59 16.02 22.21
CA LEU A 480 -11.00 14.72 21.67
C LEU A 480 -11.20 14.88 20.16
N SER A 481 -10.93 13.83 19.39
CA SER A 481 -11.15 13.80 17.94
C SER A 481 -11.56 12.40 17.51
N LEU A 482 -12.43 12.31 16.50
CA LEU A 482 -12.96 11.06 15.97
C LEU A 482 -12.59 10.90 14.50
N SER A 483 -12.39 9.66 14.05
CA SER A 483 -12.14 9.31 12.65
C SER A 483 -13.01 8.11 12.24
N PRO A 484 -13.72 8.17 11.10
CA PRO A 484 -13.80 9.30 10.18
C PRO A 484 -14.69 10.44 10.75
N ALA A 485 -14.42 11.68 10.35
CA ALA A 485 -15.21 12.86 10.78
C ALA A 485 -16.63 12.89 10.16
N THR A 486 -16.85 12.18 9.06
CA THR A 486 -18.16 11.95 8.45
C THR A 486 -18.32 10.47 8.14
N LEU A 487 -19.56 9.98 8.21
CA LEU A 487 -19.89 8.58 8.03
C LEU A 487 -21.09 8.45 7.10
N ASN A 488 -20.90 7.86 5.93
CA ASN A 488 -21.98 7.64 4.97
C ASN A 488 -22.04 6.13 4.68
N LEU A 489 -23.11 5.47 5.12
CA LEU A 489 -23.24 4.01 5.09
C LEU A 489 -24.53 3.54 4.42
N GLY A 490 -24.46 2.38 3.77
CA GLY A 490 -25.66 1.64 3.37
C GLY A 490 -26.37 1.03 4.57
N ALA A 491 -27.62 0.59 4.38
CA ALA A 491 -28.37 -0.12 5.41
C ALA A 491 -27.60 -1.35 5.93
N ASN A 492 -27.55 -1.55 7.25
CA ASN A 492 -26.82 -2.62 7.95
C ASN A 492 -25.29 -2.65 7.76
N ALA A 493 -24.68 -1.70 7.03
CA ALA A 493 -23.24 -1.66 6.82
C ALA A 493 -22.49 -1.24 8.11
N GLU A 494 -21.24 -1.68 8.22
CA GLU A 494 -20.41 -1.44 9.41
C GLU A 494 -19.17 -0.60 9.09
N LYS A 495 -18.75 0.21 10.06
CA LYS A 495 -17.49 0.97 10.00
C LYS A 495 -16.90 1.13 11.39
N GLN A 496 -15.60 0.85 11.52
CA GLN A 496 -14.88 1.15 12.75
C GLN A 496 -14.68 2.67 12.89
N ILE A 497 -14.95 3.19 14.09
CA ILE A 497 -14.69 4.55 14.52
C ILE A 497 -13.50 4.54 15.48
N GLN A 498 -12.50 5.35 15.16
CA GLN A 498 -11.32 5.55 15.99
C GLN A 498 -11.43 6.87 16.75
N ALA A 499 -10.88 6.90 17.96
CA ALA A 499 -10.86 8.08 18.81
C ALA A 499 -9.44 8.41 19.27
N THR A 500 -9.11 9.69 19.26
CA THR A 500 -7.79 10.21 19.62
C THR A 500 -7.94 11.37 20.59
N LEU A 501 -7.19 11.31 21.69
CA LEU A 501 -7.02 12.40 22.64
C LEU A 501 -5.73 13.16 22.34
N VAL A 502 -5.71 14.46 22.62
CA VAL A 502 -4.55 15.34 22.40
C VAL A 502 -4.36 16.28 23.59
N ASN A 503 -3.11 16.47 24.05
CA ASN A 503 -2.76 17.38 25.15
C ASN A 503 -2.43 18.81 24.65
N GLY A 504 -2.17 19.72 25.59
CA GLY A 504 -1.89 21.13 25.29
C GLY A 504 -0.55 21.41 24.57
N ASP A 505 0.33 20.42 24.42
CA ASP A 505 1.56 20.50 23.61
C ASP A 505 1.46 19.69 22.30
N GLY A 506 0.27 19.20 21.97
CA GLY A 506 -0.01 18.52 20.71
C GLY A 506 0.41 17.06 20.66
N TYR A 507 0.87 16.47 21.77
CA TYR A 507 1.05 15.02 21.86
C TYR A 507 -0.30 14.32 21.85
N SER A 508 -0.40 13.26 21.05
CA SER A 508 -1.63 12.51 20.87
C SER A 508 -1.51 11.07 21.31
N ALA A 509 -2.63 10.45 21.68
CA ALA A 509 -2.76 9.02 21.86
C ALA A 509 -4.18 8.57 21.49
N SER A 510 -4.29 7.40 20.89
CA SER A 510 -5.56 6.71 20.69
C SER A 510 -6.25 6.40 22.02
N ILE A 511 -7.58 6.40 22.08
CA ILE A 511 -8.37 5.94 23.24
C ILE A 511 -9.33 4.83 22.81
N HIS A 512 -9.49 3.80 23.64
CA HIS A 512 -10.39 2.69 23.31
C HIS A 512 -11.85 3.18 23.37
N PRO A 513 -12.71 2.91 22.37
CA PRO A 513 -14.09 3.40 22.33
C PRO A 513 -14.92 3.12 23.59
N ARG A 514 -14.74 1.94 24.22
CA ARG A 514 -15.32 1.59 25.54
C ARG A 514 -15.03 2.57 26.70
N GLU A 515 -14.02 3.44 26.58
CA GLU A 515 -13.68 4.47 27.58
C GLU A 515 -14.36 5.82 27.29
N LEU A 516 -15.22 5.89 26.26
CA LEU A 516 -16.00 7.05 25.86
C LEU A 516 -17.49 6.81 26.09
N ASN A 517 -18.24 7.87 26.40
CA ASN A 517 -19.71 7.80 26.35
C ASN A 517 -20.18 8.28 24.97
N PHE A 518 -20.84 7.39 24.22
CA PHE A 518 -21.44 7.71 22.92
C PHE A 518 -22.92 8.05 23.06
N SER A 519 -23.36 9.12 22.40
CA SER A 519 -24.76 9.43 22.15
C SER A 519 -25.03 9.27 20.66
N ILE A 520 -25.92 8.32 20.31
CA ILE A 520 -26.26 7.95 18.94
C ILE A 520 -27.75 8.22 18.72
N PRO A 521 -28.13 9.01 17.70
CA PRO A 521 -29.52 9.28 17.36
C PRO A 521 -30.32 7.99 17.09
N ALA A 522 -31.54 7.93 17.60
CA ALA A 522 -32.44 6.81 17.38
C ALA A 522 -32.68 6.58 15.87
N GLY A 523 -32.66 5.32 15.45
CA GLY A 523 -32.81 4.93 14.04
C GLY A 523 -31.55 5.07 13.19
N LEU A 524 -30.46 5.65 13.70
CA LEU A 524 -29.20 5.77 12.95
C LEU A 524 -28.38 4.46 12.95
N GLY A 525 -28.25 3.80 14.11
CA GLY A 525 -27.47 2.57 14.24
C GLY A 525 -27.08 2.26 15.67
N THR A 526 -26.12 1.36 15.85
CA THR A 526 -25.54 0.97 17.15
C THR A 526 -24.02 0.93 17.08
N MET A 527 -23.36 1.02 18.24
CA MET A 527 -21.91 0.91 18.39
C MET A 527 -21.58 -0.31 19.25
N ASP A 528 -20.59 -1.11 18.87
CA ASP A 528 -20.05 -2.18 19.73
C ASP A 528 -18.84 -1.71 20.58
N ASP A 529 -18.46 -2.51 21.58
CA ASP A 529 -17.37 -2.16 22.49
C ASP A 529 -16.01 -1.96 21.79
N ARG A 530 -15.83 -2.54 20.60
CA ARG A 530 -14.61 -2.47 19.77
C ARG A 530 -14.58 -1.23 18.86
N GLY A 531 -15.62 -0.40 18.89
CA GLY A 531 -15.76 0.79 18.06
C GLY A 531 -16.35 0.55 16.69
N PHE A 532 -16.95 -0.60 16.40
CA PHE A 532 -17.67 -0.81 15.14
C PHE A 532 -19.08 -0.22 15.24
N PHE A 533 -19.32 0.84 14.48
CA PHE A 533 -20.66 1.37 14.26
C PHE A 533 -21.34 0.57 13.16
N ARG A 534 -22.52 0.02 13.47
CA ARG A 534 -23.41 -0.65 12.54
C ARG A 534 -24.60 0.25 12.23
N ALA A 535 -24.73 0.63 10.96
CA ALA A 535 -25.86 1.39 10.45
C ALA A 535 -27.17 0.61 10.62
N SER A 536 -28.28 1.31 10.83
CA SER A 536 -29.61 0.67 10.90
C SER A 536 -30.08 0.16 9.52
N ALA A 537 -31.23 -0.52 9.50
CA ALA A 537 -31.86 -0.96 8.27
C ALA A 537 -32.67 0.15 7.55
N GLN A 538 -32.89 1.31 8.17
CA GLN A 538 -33.71 2.41 7.63
C GLN A 538 -32.87 3.67 7.40
N GLY A 539 -33.28 4.49 6.42
CA GLY A 539 -32.58 5.72 6.10
C GLY A 539 -32.69 6.75 7.23
N ALA A 540 -31.56 7.30 7.67
CA ALA A 540 -31.48 8.25 8.79
C ALA A 540 -30.26 9.16 8.67
N THR A 541 -30.29 10.34 9.31
CA THR A 541 -29.10 11.20 9.46
C THR A 541 -29.05 11.80 10.87
N GLY A 542 -27.86 12.11 11.35
CA GLY A 542 -27.67 12.77 12.64
C GLY A 542 -26.21 12.92 13.03
N LEU A 543 -25.97 13.44 14.24
CA LEU A 543 -24.63 13.51 14.83
C LEU A 543 -24.45 12.35 15.80
N ILE A 544 -23.42 11.53 15.59
CA ILE A 544 -22.88 10.68 16.65
C ILE A 544 -21.96 11.56 17.50
N GLN A 545 -22.27 11.71 18.78
CA GLN A 545 -21.43 12.43 19.74
C GLN A 545 -20.65 11.41 20.57
N ALA A 546 -19.36 11.67 20.81
CA ALA A 546 -18.57 10.97 21.82
C ALA A 546 -18.05 11.97 22.86
N THR A 547 -18.00 11.54 24.12
CA THR A 547 -17.53 12.39 25.23
C THR A 547 -16.50 11.68 26.11
N TYR A 548 -15.51 12.43 26.59
CA TYR A 548 -14.51 12.02 27.57
C TYR A 548 -14.30 13.14 28.61
N GLY A 549 -14.83 12.97 29.81
CA GLY A 549 -14.91 14.06 30.79
C GLY A 549 -15.71 15.24 30.20
N ASN A 550 -15.07 16.41 30.07
CA ASN A 550 -15.66 17.61 29.48
C ASN A 550 -15.32 17.78 27.98
N LEU A 551 -14.62 16.82 27.38
CA LEU A 551 -14.25 16.87 25.95
C LEU A 551 -15.32 16.20 25.11
N GLU A 552 -15.66 16.82 23.98
CA GLU A 552 -16.66 16.33 23.05
C GLU A 552 -16.08 16.25 21.63
N ALA A 553 -16.55 15.28 20.86
CA ALA A 553 -16.30 15.17 19.43
C ALA A 553 -17.52 14.59 18.71
N TYR A 554 -17.66 14.92 17.42
CA TYR A 554 -18.85 14.67 16.64
C TYR A 554 -18.52 14.03 15.29
N ILE A 555 -19.38 13.14 14.82
CA ILE A 555 -19.38 12.60 13.46
C ILE A 555 -20.72 12.90 12.82
N ALA A 556 -20.71 13.59 11.67
CA ALA A 556 -21.90 13.70 10.83
C ALA A 556 -22.15 12.37 10.12
N ALA A 557 -23.21 11.69 10.50
CA ALA A 557 -23.49 10.32 10.09
C ALA A 557 -24.81 10.24 9.30
N THR A 558 -24.78 9.45 8.24
CA THR A 558 -25.87 9.26 7.29
C THR A 558 -25.97 7.77 6.94
N VAL A 559 -27.20 7.29 6.88
CA VAL A 559 -27.54 5.90 6.58
C VAL A 559 -28.56 5.87 5.46
N GLY A 560 -28.32 5.02 4.46
CA GLY A 560 -29.19 4.84 3.31
C GLY A 560 -28.95 5.87 2.18
N THR A 561 -29.76 5.73 1.13
CA THR A 561 -29.73 6.60 -0.05
C THR A 561 -31.13 7.12 -0.37
N GLN A 562 -31.19 8.24 -1.08
CA GLN A 562 -32.39 8.72 -1.74
C GLN A 562 -32.29 8.44 -3.24
N ASP A 563 -33.23 7.64 -3.74
CA ASP A 563 -33.28 7.27 -5.15
C ASP A 563 -34.01 8.33 -5.98
N ARG A 564 -33.48 8.58 -7.18
CA ARG A 564 -34.07 9.48 -8.17
C ARG A 564 -33.99 8.86 -9.55
N VAL A 565 -35.14 8.66 -10.20
CA VAL A 565 -35.20 8.29 -11.61
C VAL A 565 -34.61 9.45 -12.44
N ILE A 566 -33.61 9.14 -13.25
CA ILE A 566 -32.90 10.08 -14.14
C ILE A 566 -33.28 9.88 -15.62
N ASP A 567 -33.76 8.69 -16.00
CA ASP A 567 -34.46 8.45 -17.27
C ASP A 567 -35.51 7.35 -17.07
N ASN A 568 -36.74 7.59 -17.52
CA ASN A 568 -37.86 6.66 -17.44
C ASN A 568 -38.21 6.05 -18.81
N PHE A 569 -37.47 6.37 -19.87
CA PHE A 569 -37.62 5.80 -21.21
C PHE A 569 -39.00 5.95 -21.88
N GLU A 570 -39.88 6.82 -21.35
CA GLU A 570 -41.15 7.21 -22.02
C GLU A 570 -40.92 8.01 -23.33
N LYS A 571 -39.66 8.40 -23.60
CA LYS A 571 -39.22 9.14 -24.80
C LYS A 571 -37.83 8.69 -25.22
N LEU A 572 -37.52 8.79 -26.51
CA LEU A 572 -36.20 8.43 -27.05
C LEU A 572 -35.10 9.38 -26.50
N SER A 573 -34.27 8.87 -25.58
CA SER A 573 -33.27 9.64 -24.83
C SER A 573 -31.85 9.62 -25.41
N GLY A 574 -31.63 8.90 -26.51
CA GLY A 574 -30.32 8.72 -27.12
C GLY A 574 -30.38 8.11 -28.52
N THR A 575 -29.22 7.71 -29.02
CA THR A 575 -29.03 7.08 -30.33
C THR A 575 -28.22 5.79 -30.23
N PHE A 576 -28.30 4.96 -31.26
CA PHE A 576 -27.49 3.75 -31.39
C PHE A 576 -26.07 4.08 -31.89
N LEU A 577 -25.07 3.45 -31.28
CA LEU A 577 -23.71 3.34 -31.80
C LEU A 577 -23.22 1.89 -31.60
N SER A 578 -22.29 1.44 -32.43
CA SER A 578 -21.68 0.11 -32.32
C SER A 578 -20.15 0.15 -32.33
N TYR A 579 -19.54 -0.94 -31.86
CA TYR A 579 -18.11 -1.21 -32.02
C TYR A 579 -17.89 -2.72 -32.23
N PRO A 580 -17.11 -3.16 -33.24
CA PRO A 580 -16.70 -2.39 -34.41
C PRO A 580 -17.92 -1.87 -35.21
N THR A 581 -17.69 -1.05 -36.23
CA THR A 581 -18.75 -0.50 -37.10
C THR A 581 -19.60 -1.56 -37.81
N GLU A 582 -19.10 -2.79 -37.90
CA GLU A 582 -19.70 -3.96 -38.51
C GLU A 582 -20.74 -4.66 -37.63
N VAL A 583 -20.81 -4.30 -36.34
CA VAL A 583 -21.89 -4.72 -35.43
C VAL A 583 -23.15 -3.94 -35.77
N LYS A 584 -24.22 -4.66 -36.10
CA LYS A 584 -25.53 -4.08 -36.40
C LYS A 584 -26.38 -3.99 -35.13
N GLY A 585 -27.38 -3.13 -35.15
CA GLY A 585 -28.32 -2.96 -34.05
C GLY A 585 -29.17 -1.70 -34.19
N SER A 586 -29.96 -1.42 -33.16
CA SER A 586 -30.84 -0.26 -33.10
C SER A 586 -31.10 0.16 -31.65
N TYR A 587 -31.52 1.41 -31.47
CA TYR A 587 -32.12 1.90 -30.23
C TYR A 587 -33.47 2.54 -30.56
N GLU A 588 -34.53 2.03 -29.94
CA GLU A 588 -35.92 2.42 -30.21
C GLU A 588 -36.76 2.32 -28.93
N LEU A 589 -38.01 2.79 -28.98
CA LEU A 589 -38.96 2.56 -27.88
C LEU A 589 -39.74 1.26 -28.12
N ALA A 590 -39.91 0.46 -27.06
CA ALA A 590 -40.79 -0.70 -27.05
C ALA A 590 -42.00 -0.46 -26.14
N SER A 591 -43.17 -0.96 -26.54
CA SER A 591 -44.42 -0.90 -25.75
C SER A 591 -44.51 -1.97 -24.64
N ILE A 592 -43.37 -2.52 -24.23
CA ILE A 592 -43.25 -3.46 -23.11
C ILE A 592 -42.43 -2.73 -22.07
N ALA A 593 -43.07 -2.27 -21.00
CA ALA A 593 -42.45 -1.49 -19.93
C ALA A 593 -42.46 -2.27 -18.59
N LYS A 594 -41.64 -1.84 -17.65
CA LYS A 594 -41.71 -2.21 -16.25
C LYS A 594 -42.64 -1.26 -15.50
N GLU A 595 -42.54 0.04 -15.79
CA GLU A 595 -43.40 1.11 -15.31
C GLU A 595 -43.69 2.09 -16.45
N GLY A 596 -44.89 2.68 -16.50
CA GLY A 596 -45.29 3.54 -17.63
C GLY A 596 -45.81 2.74 -18.83
N ASN A 597 -45.55 3.25 -20.03
CA ASN A 597 -46.05 2.75 -21.32
C ASN A 597 -44.94 2.26 -22.25
N PHE A 598 -43.71 2.78 -22.10
CA PHE A 598 -42.59 2.48 -22.99
C PHE A 598 -41.30 2.18 -22.22
N SER A 599 -40.40 1.42 -22.87
CA SER A 599 -39.03 1.20 -22.42
C SER A 599 -38.03 1.42 -23.56
N GLY A 600 -36.76 1.63 -23.21
CA GLY A 600 -35.67 1.76 -24.16
C GLY A 600 -35.20 0.40 -24.64
N LYS A 601 -35.48 0.04 -25.89
CA LYS A 601 -35.04 -1.22 -26.51
C LYS A 601 -33.72 -1.03 -27.23
N LEU A 602 -32.68 -1.73 -26.77
CA LEU A 602 -31.36 -1.79 -27.41
C LEU A 602 -31.18 -3.16 -28.07
N SER A 603 -31.21 -3.18 -29.40
CA SER A 603 -31.04 -4.40 -30.21
C SER A 603 -29.63 -4.51 -30.76
N TYR A 604 -29.10 -5.72 -30.89
CA TYR A 604 -27.72 -5.97 -31.33
C TYR A 604 -27.56 -7.27 -32.13
N ASP A 605 -26.55 -7.29 -33.00
CA ASP A 605 -26.07 -8.45 -33.74
C ASP A 605 -24.55 -8.55 -33.57
N PHE A 606 -24.11 -9.52 -32.78
CA PHE A 606 -22.70 -9.79 -32.48
C PHE A 606 -22.15 -10.98 -33.27
N THR A 607 -22.89 -11.47 -34.29
CA THR A 607 -22.48 -12.61 -35.12
C THR A 607 -21.42 -12.24 -36.17
N THR A 608 -21.30 -10.94 -36.49
CA THR A 608 -20.60 -10.44 -37.68
C THR A 608 -19.08 -10.35 -37.59
N THR A 609 -18.48 -10.47 -36.40
CA THR A 609 -17.03 -10.31 -36.19
C THR A 609 -16.53 -11.04 -34.94
N ASP A 610 -15.22 -11.31 -34.90
CA ASP A 610 -14.50 -11.93 -33.78
C ASP A 610 -13.79 -10.91 -32.86
N ALA A 611 -13.96 -9.61 -33.10
CA ALA A 611 -13.46 -8.57 -32.20
C ALA A 611 -14.19 -8.58 -30.83
N THR A 612 -13.88 -7.62 -29.95
CA THR A 612 -14.82 -7.24 -28.87
C THR A 612 -16.01 -6.52 -29.51
N ARG A 613 -17.24 -7.02 -29.34
CA ARG A 613 -18.47 -6.44 -29.91
C ARG A 613 -19.20 -5.66 -28.84
N ALA A 614 -19.69 -4.46 -29.16
CA ALA A 614 -20.52 -3.67 -28.27
C ALA A 614 -21.62 -2.94 -29.02
N ALA A 615 -22.80 -2.87 -28.40
CA ALA A 615 -23.95 -2.09 -28.82
C ALA A 615 -24.24 -1.05 -27.73
N TYR A 616 -24.21 0.22 -28.10
CA TYR A 616 -24.34 1.36 -27.18
C TYR A 616 -25.66 2.09 -27.40
N LEU A 617 -26.40 2.30 -26.32
CA LEU A 617 -27.25 3.47 -26.16
C LEU A 617 -26.34 4.66 -25.79
N VAL A 618 -26.20 5.63 -26.69
CA VAL A 618 -25.48 6.89 -26.44
C VAL A 618 -26.51 7.96 -26.12
N PHE A 619 -26.48 8.53 -24.91
CA PHE A 619 -27.44 9.56 -24.50
C PHE A 619 -27.24 10.87 -25.25
N ASN A 620 -28.35 11.56 -25.52
CA ASN A 620 -28.35 12.86 -26.18
C ASN A 620 -27.50 13.91 -25.42
N ASN A 621 -27.07 14.95 -26.12
CA ASN A 621 -26.27 16.08 -25.58
C ASN A 621 -24.94 15.68 -24.90
N GLY A 622 -24.41 14.48 -25.20
CA GLY A 622 -23.16 13.99 -24.64
C GLY A 622 -23.30 13.43 -23.21
N GLY A 623 -24.50 12.98 -22.83
CA GLY A 623 -24.74 12.30 -21.55
C GLY A 623 -25.76 12.98 -20.64
N ILE A 624 -26.35 12.20 -19.74
CA ILE A 624 -27.19 12.71 -18.65
C ILE A 624 -26.27 13.34 -17.59
N SER A 625 -26.48 14.63 -17.26
CA SER A 625 -25.71 15.34 -16.23
C SER A 625 -26.24 15.04 -14.83
N LEU A 626 -25.34 14.61 -13.95
CA LEU A 626 -25.58 14.33 -12.55
C LEU A 626 -24.77 15.34 -11.72
N GLU A 627 -25.42 16.43 -11.29
CA GLU A 627 -24.78 17.56 -10.60
C GLU A 627 -24.11 17.19 -9.27
N GLN A 628 -24.57 16.09 -8.65
CA GLN A 628 -23.94 15.45 -7.50
C GLN A 628 -23.50 14.04 -7.89
N ARG A 629 -22.51 13.48 -7.18
CA ARG A 629 -22.09 12.08 -7.35
C ARG A 629 -23.06 11.17 -6.59
N PRO A 630 -23.89 10.33 -7.26
CA PRO A 630 -24.67 9.34 -6.55
C PRO A 630 -23.74 8.22 -6.01
N SER A 631 -24.21 7.49 -5.01
CA SER A 631 -23.55 6.28 -4.50
C SER A 631 -23.64 5.13 -5.51
N LYS A 632 -24.79 5.00 -6.18
CA LYS A 632 -25.07 3.96 -7.17
C LYS A 632 -25.83 4.50 -8.38
N ILE A 633 -25.76 3.77 -9.48
CA ILE A 633 -26.77 3.80 -10.55
C ILE A 633 -27.38 2.41 -10.70
N GLY A 634 -28.66 2.35 -11.04
CA GLY A 634 -29.36 1.10 -11.35
C GLY A 634 -30.48 1.31 -12.35
N MET A 635 -31.04 0.22 -12.86
CA MET A 635 -32.15 0.23 -13.82
C MET A 635 -32.84 -1.14 -13.83
N TRP A 636 -34.10 -1.18 -14.28
CA TRP A 636 -34.74 -2.43 -14.66
C TRP A 636 -34.31 -2.83 -16.06
N VAL A 637 -33.98 -4.11 -16.23
CA VAL A 637 -33.57 -4.69 -17.51
C VAL A 637 -34.38 -5.95 -17.80
N PHE A 638 -35.08 -5.96 -18.92
CA PHE A 638 -35.74 -7.15 -19.44
C PHE A 638 -34.73 -7.99 -20.21
N GLY A 639 -34.41 -9.16 -19.69
CA GLY A 639 -33.73 -10.20 -20.47
C GLY A 639 -34.79 -11.00 -21.23
N ASN A 640 -34.61 -11.17 -22.54
CA ASN A 640 -35.54 -11.96 -23.37
C ASN A 640 -34.91 -13.26 -23.87
N GLU A 641 -33.60 -13.26 -24.15
CA GLU A 641 -32.81 -14.44 -24.47
C GLU A 641 -31.42 -14.24 -23.87
N GLY A 642 -30.98 -15.14 -22.97
CA GLY A 642 -29.80 -14.96 -22.12
C GLY A 642 -28.47 -15.08 -22.87
N GLY A 643 -28.04 -14.01 -23.53
CA GLY A 643 -26.81 -14.00 -24.35
C GLY A 643 -25.48 -14.03 -23.57
N GLY A 644 -25.49 -14.06 -22.24
CA GLY A 644 -24.28 -14.10 -21.40
C GLY A 644 -23.39 -12.85 -21.53
N HIS A 645 -23.96 -11.74 -22.00
CA HIS A 645 -23.20 -10.51 -22.26
C HIS A 645 -23.05 -9.65 -21.02
N TRP A 646 -21.99 -8.84 -21.01
CA TRP A 646 -21.80 -7.86 -19.96
C TRP A 646 -22.67 -6.63 -20.21
N LEU A 647 -23.39 -6.19 -19.19
CA LEU A 647 -24.10 -4.92 -19.17
C LEU A 647 -23.23 -3.88 -18.44
N ARG A 648 -22.95 -2.78 -19.14
CA ARG A 648 -22.04 -1.74 -18.67
C ARG A 648 -22.60 -0.35 -18.92
N ALA A 649 -22.07 0.62 -18.19
CA ALA A 649 -22.20 2.03 -18.50
C ALA A 649 -20.83 2.69 -18.58
N LYS A 650 -20.74 3.83 -19.28
CA LYS A 650 -19.59 4.73 -19.22
C LYS A 650 -20.04 6.07 -18.65
N ALA A 651 -19.34 6.53 -17.63
CA ALA A 651 -19.53 7.86 -17.06
C ALA A 651 -18.22 8.65 -17.08
N VAL A 652 -18.31 9.98 -17.12
CA VAL A 652 -17.16 10.90 -17.14
C VAL A 652 -17.31 11.92 -16.02
N GLY A 653 -16.27 12.08 -15.20
CA GLY A 653 -16.24 13.07 -14.12
C GLY A 653 -15.86 14.47 -14.61
N ALA A 654 -16.04 15.46 -13.75
CA ALA A 654 -15.76 16.88 -14.05
C ALA A 654 -14.29 17.19 -14.39
N ASP A 655 -13.35 16.32 -14.01
CA ASP A 655 -11.94 16.40 -14.38
C ASP A 655 -11.61 15.70 -15.72
N GLY A 656 -12.63 15.24 -16.46
CA GLY A 656 -12.48 14.51 -17.72
C GLY A 656 -12.20 13.02 -17.55
N THR A 657 -12.07 12.50 -16.33
CA THR A 657 -11.79 11.08 -16.09
C THR A 657 -12.99 10.23 -16.48
N ALA A 658 -12.83 9.39 -17.52
CA ALA A 658 -13.80 8.38 -17.90
C ALA A 658 -13.68 7.12 -17.03
N GLN A 659 -14.80 6.53 -16.64
CA GLN A 659 -14.90 5.27 -15.91
C GLN A 659 -15.92 4.35 -16.58
N THR A 660 -15.61 3.05 -16.59
CA THR A 660 -16.56 1.99 -16.93
C THR A 660 -17.21 1.51 -15.65
N ILE A 661 -18.52 1.32 -15.68
CA ILE A 661 -19.34 0.89 -14.54
C ILE A 661 -20.00 -0.43 -14.94
N ASP A 662 -19.66 -1.50 -14.23
CA ASP A 662 -20.13 -2.85 -14.52
C ASP A 662 -21.44 -3.11 -13.76
N LEU A 663 -22.57 -3.13 -14.49
CA LEU A 663 -23.92 -3.31 -13.95
C LEU A 663 -24.29 -4.79 -13.84
N SER A 664 -23.81 -5.61 -14.77
CA SER A 664 -23.85 -7.06 -14.66
C SER A 664 -22.78 -7.72 -15.52
N SER A 665 -22.13 -8.75 -14.99
CA SER A 665 -21.13 -9.58 -15.69
C SER A 665 -21.75 -10.71 -16.53
N SER A 666 -23.08 -10.71 -16.68
CA SER A 666 -23.85 -11.61 -17.53
C SER A 666 -25.26 -11.04 -17.68
N ILE A 667 -25.96 -11.35 -18.77
CA ILE A 667 -27.41 -11.22 -18.90
C ILE A 667 -27.92 -12.64 -19.21
N ASP A 668 -28.37 -13.32 -18.17
CA ASP A 668 -28.71 -14.75 -18.11
C ASP A 668 -30.10 -15.03 -17.51
N TRP A 669 -30.94 -14.00 -17.39
CA TRP A 669 -32.29 -14.09 -16.87
C TRP A 669 -33.34 -13.82 -17.95
N GLU A 670 -34.53 -14.36 -17.72
CA GLU A 670 -35.75 -14.00 -18.45
C GLU A 670 -36.58 -13.01 -17.63
N GLY A 671 -37.22 -12.05 -18.30
CA GLY A 671 -38.06 -11.03 -17.67
C GLY A 671 -37.30 -9.85 -17.06
N TRP A 672 -38.03 -9.03 -16.29
CA TRP A 672 -37.51 -7.82 -15.65
C TRP A 672 -36.70 -8.11 -14.37
N LYS A 673 -35.40 -7.78 -14.38
CA LYS A 673 -34.50 -7.79 -13.21
C LYS A 673 -33.97 -6.39 -12.95
N TYR A 674 -33.90 -5.97 -11.68
CA TYR A 674 -33.21 -4.73 -11.33
C TYR A 674 -31.72 -5.00 -11.20
N VAL A 675 -30.90 -4.19 -11.85
CA VAL A 675 -29.43 -4.26 -11.81
C VAL A 675 -28.88 -2.93 -11.33
N GLU A 676 -27.83 -2.94 -10.51
CA GLU A 676 -27.23 -1.74 -9.96
C GLU A 676 -25.72 -1.91 -9.77
N ALA A 677 -25.01 -0.77 -9.79
CA ALA A 677 -23.57 -0.71 -9.59
C ALA A 677 -23.19 0.53 -8.76
N ASN A 678 -22.16 0.40 -7.93
CA ASN A 678 -21.58 1.53 -7.21
C ASN A 678 -20.86 2.48 -8.19
N ILE A 679 -21.05 3.78 -8.01
CA ILE A 679 -20.21 4.78 -8.67
C ILE A 679 -18.87 4.87 -7.92
N PRO A 680 -17.71 4.83 -8.61
CA PRO A 680 -16.42 4.97 -7.97
C PRO A 680 -16.33 6.23 -7.10
N SER A 681 -15.75 6.10 -5.90
CA SER A 681 -15.55 7.22 -4.96
C SER A 681 -14.58 8.29 -5.49
N THR A 682 -13.77 7.93 -6.48
CA THR A 682 -12.80 8.79 -7.16
C THR A 682 -13.41 9.73 -8.21
N MET A 683 -14.64 9.47 -8.70
CA MET A 683 -15.27 10.32 -9.71
C MET A 683 -15.74 11.66 -9.12
N LYS A 684 -15.34 12.77 -9.74
CA LYS A 684 -15.77 14.12 -9.34
C LYS A 684 -17.05 14.55 -10.07
N ALA A 685 -17.96 15.18 -9.34
CA ALA A 685 -19.18 15.76 -9.89
C ALA A 685 -18.94 17.17 -10.48
N PRO A 686 -19.76 17.64 -11.46
CA PRO A 686 -20.83 16.90 -12.13
C PRO A 686 -20.33 15.69 -12.93
N ILE A 687 -21.10 14.60 -12.90
CA ILE A 687 -20.80 13.37 -13.65
C ILE A 687 -21.72 13.30 -14.87
N LYS A 688 -21.17 13.06 -16.05
CA LYS A 688 -21.95 12.75 -17.26
C LYS A 688 -22.03 11.25 -17.45
N LEU A 689 -23.23 10.69 -17.39
CA LEU A 689 -23.51 9.32 -17.83
C LEU A 689 -23.68 9.33 -19.35
N GLU A 690 -22.63 8.97 -20.09
CA GLU A 690 -22.61 9.12 -21.55
C GLU A 690 -23.39 8.02 -22.28
N ARG A 691 -23.29 6.77 -21.79
CA ARG A 691 -23.82 5.60 -22.50
C ARG A 691 -24.05 4.40 -21.60
N ILE A 692 -25.07 3.61 -21.93
CA ILE A 692 -25.30 2.24 -21.43
C ILE A 692 -25.08 1.30 -22.61
N TYR A 693 -24.46 0.14 -22.38
CA TYR A 693 -24.11 -0.76 -23.46
C TYR A 693 -24.01 -2.22 -23.05
N VAL A 694 -24.36 -3.08 -24.00
CA VAL A 694 -24.09 -4.50 -23.96
C VAL A 694 -22.76 -4.74 -24.67
N VAL A 695 -21.87 -5.53 -24.07
CA VAL A 695 -20.59 -5.91 -24.69
C VAL A 695 -20.34 -7.41 -24.57
N GLN A 696 -19.77 -7.98 -25.63
CA GLN A 696 -19.24 -9.33 -25.65
C GLN A 696 -17.76 -9.28 -26.03
N THR A 697 -16.90 -9.71 -25.11
CA THR A 697 -15.44 -9.80 -25.29
C THR A 697 -14.99 -11.16 -25.78
N ASP A 698 -15.74 -12.24 -25.54
CA ASP A 698 -15.41 -13.56 -26.09
C ASP A 698 -15.86 -13.68 -27.55
N PRO A 699 -14.94 -13.94 -28.50
CA PRO A 699 -15.31 -14.20 -29.90
C PRO A 699 -16.21 -15.43 -30.14
N LEU A 700 -16.32 -16.38 -29.20
CA LEU A 700 -17.18 -17.57 -29.36
C LEU A 700 -18.68 -17.24 -29.33
N ILE A 701 -19.08 -16.29 -28.48
CA ILE A 701 -20.49 -16.04 -28.21
C ILE A 701 -21.07 -15.17 -29.34
N LYS A 702 -21.47 -15.82 -30.43
CA LYS A 702 -22.03 -15.22 -31.64
C LYS A 702 -23.55 -15.40 -31.69
N ASN A 703 -24.25 -14.37 -31.28
CA ASN A 703 -25.71 -14.30 -31.21
C ASN A 703 -26.21 -12.90 -31.59
N THR A 704 -27.51 -12.81 -31.78
CA THR A 704 -28.27 -11.56 -31.84
C THR A 704 -29.13 -11.45 -30.59
N GLY A 705 -29.70 -10.28 -30.32
CA GLY A 705 -30.64 -10.11 -29.22
C GLY A 705 -31.10 -8.68 -29.02
N SER A 706 -31.88 -8.47 -27.96
CA SER A 706 -32.20 -7.13 -27.47
C SER A 706 -32.49 -7.15 -25.98
N ILE A 707 -32.10 -6.07 -25.29
CA ILE A 707 -32.57 -5.79 -23.94
C ILE A 707 -33.59 -4.64 -23.95
N LEU A 708 -34.51 -4.65 -23.00
CA LEU A 708 -35.34 -3.48 -22.67
C LEU A 708 -34.81 -2.85 -21.38
N ILE A 709 -34.76 -1.53 -21.33
CA ILE A 709 -34.23 -0.75 -20.19
C ILE A 709 -35.33 0.21 -19.70
N ASP A 710 -35.57 0.25 -18.39
CA ASP A 710 -36.59 1.07 -17.75
C ASP A 710 -36.12 1.57 -16.36
N GLN A 711 -36.68 2.69 -15.88
CA GLN A 711 -36.38 3.37 -14.62
C GLN A 711 -34.89 3.45 -14.29
N LEU A 712 -34.10 4.04 -15.18
CA LEU A 712 -32.70 4.36 -14.89
C LEU A 712 -32.68 5.35 -13.72
N THR A 713 -32.06 4.91 -12.63
CA THR A 713 -32.15 5.51 -11.29
C THR A 713 -30.76 5.78 -10.74
N ALA A 714 -30.59 6.94 -10.11
CA ALA A 714 -29.39 7.33 -9.38
C ALA A 714 -29.70 7.44 -7.88
N SER A 715 -28.93 6.72 -7.06
CA SER A 715 -29.10 6.65 -5.60
C SER A 715 -28.11 7.57 -4.91
N TYR A 716 -28.58 8.68 -4.36
CA TYR A 716 -27.72 9.69 -3.72
C TYR A 716 -27.56 9.42 -2.22
N PRO A 717 -26.38 9.66 -1.60
CA PRO A 717 -26.27 9.67 -0.14
C PRO A 717 -27.23 10.72 0.45
N ILE A 718 -27.97 10.36 1.51
CA ILE A 718 -28.76 11.36 2.23
C ILE A 718 -27.78 12.31 2.91
N SER A 719 -27.79 13.60 2.56
CA SER A 719 -26.86 14.57 3.16
C SER A 719 -27.37 15.06 4.51
N TYR A 720 -26.57 14.95 5.58
CA TYR A 720 -26.85 15.62 6.85
C TYR A 720 -26.88 17.14 6.66
N GLN A 721 -28.03 17.77 6.93
CA GLN A 721 -28.27 19.20 6.72
C GLN A 721 -28.00 20.08 7.95
N GLY A 722 -27.69 19.48 9.11
CA GLY A 722 -27.44 20.22 10.33
C GLY A 722 -26.01 20.77 10.41
N THR A 723 -25.76 21.62 11.39
CA THR A 723 -24.40 22.06 11.73
C THR A 723 -23.71 21.02 12.59
N VAL A 724 -22.44 20.71 12.27
CA VAL A 724 -21.55 19.97 13.18
C VAL A 724 -20.95 20.98 14.15
N PRO A 725 -21.07 20.81 15.48
CA PRO A 725 -20.38 21.68 16.43
C PRO A 725 -18.88 21.66 16.19
N ALA A 726 -18.26 22.83 16.08
CA ALA A 726 -16.81 22.92 16.03
C ALA A 726 -16.23 22.39 17.36
N PRO A 727 -15.18 21.54 17.33
CA PRO A 727 -14.50 21.13 18.55
C PRO A 727 -14.05 22.36 19.34
N ALA A 728 -14.17 22.32 20.67
CA ALA A 728 -13.73 23.40 21.53
C ALA A 728 -12.24 23.68 21.30
N SER A 729 -11.93 24.85 20.73
CA SER A 729 -10.55 25.26 20.50
C SER A 729 -9.97 25.82 21.79
N THR A 730 -9.13 25.04 22.46
CA THR A 730 -8.31 25.54 23.56
C THR A 730 -7.16 26.36 22.99
N ALA A 731 -7.09 27.65 23.33
CA ALA A 731 -5.94 28.48 23.00
C ALA A 731 -4.64 27.84 23.54
N ASP A 732 -3.54 27.92 22.78
CA ASP A 732 -2.24 27.46 23.26
C ASP A 732 -1.88 28.21 24.55
N LYS A 733 -1.53 27.45 25.59
CA LYS A 733 -1.08 27.96 26.90
C LYS A 733 0.10 28.93 26.81
N ARG A 734 0.81 28.93 25.67
CA ARG A 734 1.93 29.84 25.39
C ARG A 734 1.55 31.14 24.67
N ASN A 735 0.28 31.36 24.34
CA ASN A 735 -0.24 32.66 23.88
C ASN A 735 -0.43 33.62 25.06
N VAL A 736 0.68 33.98 25.71
CA VAL A 736 0.70 34.78 26.94
C VAL A 736 1.82 35.81 26.91
N LYS A 737 1.50 37.02 27.38
CA LYS A 737 2.51 38.05 27.62
C LYS A 737 3.47 37.55 28.70
N ALA A 738 4.76 37.52 28.36
CA ALA A 738 5.85 37.22 29.28
C ALA A 738 6.81 38.41 29.40
N GLU A 739 7.38 38.58 30.59
CA GLU A 739 8.54 39.45 30.78
C GLU A 739 9.84 38.68 30.54
N LEU A 740 10.89 39.41 30.14
CA LEU A 740 12.21 38.85 29.86
C LEU A 740 12.87 38.36 31.15
N LYS A 741 13.37 37.12 31.14
CA LYS A 741 13.98 36.44 32.28
C LYS A 741 15.13 35.55 31.84
N GLY A 742 16.29 35.75 32.46
CA GLY A 742 17.52 35.00 32.16
C GLY A 742 18.43 35.72 31.17
N GLU A 743 19.71 35.34 31.16
CA GLU A 743 20.76 36.05 30.41
C GLU A 743 20.62 35.89 28.90
N ASN A 744 20.07 34.75 28.44
CA ASN A 744 19.81 34.52 27.03
C ASN A 744 18.44 35.04 26.55
N SER A 745 17.68 35.73 27.40
CA SER A 745 16.33 36.16 27.04
C SER A 745 16.32 37.27 25.98
N PHE A 746 15.38 37.21 25.03
CA PHE A 746 15.16 38.25 24.01
C PHE A 746 13.74 38.23 23.47
N ARG A 747 13.37 39.28 22.72
CA ARG A 747 12.13 39.30 21.92
C ARG A 747 12.46 39.34 20.43
N PHE A 748 11.62 38.70 19.61
CA PHE A 748 11.65 38.87 18.16
C PHE A 748 10.26 39.17 17.58
N PHE A 749 10.26 39.93 16.49
CA PHE A 749 9.08 40.29 15.71
C PHE A 749 8.88 39.23 14.62
N ALA A 750 7.66 38.77 14.36
CA ALA A 750 7.38 37.80 13.31
C ALA A 750 6.14 38.20 12.47
N HIS A 751 6.28 38.14 11.14
CA HIS A 751 5.22 38.44 10.19
C HIS A 751 5.36 37.63 8.88
N GLY A 752 4.29 37.47 8.11
CA GLY A 752 4.36 36.84 6.78
C GLY A 752 4.89 37.81 5.72
N LEU A 753 4.78 37.44 4.44
CA LEU A 753 5.13 38.28 3.28
C LEU A 753 4.66 39.73 3.44
N VAL A 754 5.56 40.71 3.27
CA VAL A 754 5.22 42.13 3.18
C VAL A 754 5.62 42.63 1.80
N SER A 755 4.63 42.97 0.96
CA SER A 755 4.83 43.35 -0.45
C SER A 755 3.63 44.13 -1.00
N GLY A 756 3.86 44.97 -2.02
CA GLY A 756 2.80 45.77 -2.66
C GLY A 756 2.47 47.02 -1.87
N ILE A 757 3.50 47.77 -1.48
CA ILE A 757 3.40 48.96 -0.63
C ILE A 757 3.26 50.20 -1.53
N ASP A 758 2.08 50.31 -2.15
CA ASP A 758 1.84 51.23 -3.27
C ASP A 758 1.14 52.54 -2.85
N THR A 759 0.58 52.62 -1.63
CA THR A 759 -0.19 53.78 -1.18
C THR A 759 0.37 54.46 0.07
N LEU A 760 -0.13 55.66 0.40
CA LEU A 760 0.21 56.37 1.63
C LEU A 760 -0.18 55.57 2.89
N GLN A 761 -1.32 54.89 2.86
CA GLN A 761 -1.79 54.05 3.96
C GLN A 761 -0.85 52.87 4.20
N ASP A 762 -0.40 52.20 3.13
CA ASP A 762 0.55 51.09 3.25
C ASP A 762 1.90 51.57 3.77
N ASN A 763 2.39 52.72 3.29
CA ASN A 763 3.63 53.34 3.77
C ASN A 763 3.54 53.72 5.26
N MET A 764 2.39 54.24 5.72
CA MET A 764 2.14 54.51 7.14
C MET A 764 2.10 53.21 7.97
N ALA A 765 1.42 52.17 7.48
CA ALA A 765 1.36 50.87 8.14
C ALA A 765 2.73 50.20 8.24
N VAL A 766 3.51 50.21 7.15
CA VAL A 766 4.89 49.69 7.10
C VAL A 766 5.83 50.49 8.00
N THR A 767 5.71 51.82 8.03
CA THR A 767 6.46 52.66 8.96
C THR A 767 6.12 52.27 10.41
N LYS A 768 4.83 52.05 10.71
CA LYS A 768 4.40 51.61 12.04
C LYS A 768 4.91 50.21 12.39
N MET A 769 4.96 49.30 11.42
CA MET A 769 5.54 47.97 11.59
C MET A 769 7.03 48.05 11.96
N ALA A 770 7.78 48.90 11.24
CA ALA A 770 9.19 49.14 11.53
C ALA A 770 9.40 49.80 12.91
N GLU A 771 8.57 50.76 13.32
CA GLU A 771 8.61 51.33 14.67
C GLU A 771 8.45 50.26 15.77
N LEU A 772 7.45 49.39 15.63
CA LEU A 772 7.15 48.34 16.61
C LEU A 772 8.29 47.32 16.68
N ALA A 773 8.75 46.82 15.54
CA ALA A 773 9.88 45.90 15.46
C ALA A 773 11.17 46.51 16.04
N ASN A 774 11.51 47.75 15.68
CA ASN A 774 12.73 48.43 16.16
C ASN A 774 12.69 48.76 17.66
N LYS A 775 11.51 48.97 18.24
CA LYS A 775 11.35 49.41 19.63
C LYS A 775 11.24 48.24 20.61
N GLU A 776 10.59 47.15 20.21
CA GLU A 776 10.15 46.11 21.16
C GLU A 776 10.94 44.79 21.07
N THR A 777 11.79 44.63 20.06
CA THR A 777 12.48 43.37 19.77
C THR A 777 13.96 43.56 19.46
N GLU A 778 14.73 42.48 19.49
CA GLU A 778 16.15 42.48 19.10
C GLU A 778 16.36 42.09 17.63
N MET A 779 15.38 41.41 17.02
CA MET A 779 15.42 40.93 15.64
C MET A 779 14.02 40.79 15.05
N SER A 780 13.94 40.64 13.73
CA SER A 780 12.70 40.39 12.98
C SER A 780 12.81 39.14 12.12
N LEU A 781 11.72 38.39 11.99
CA LEU A 781 11.58 37.15 11.22
C LEU A 781 10.45 37.30 10.21
N PHE A 782 10.72 37.01 8.94
CA PHE A 782 9.69 36.96 7.89
C PHE A 782 9.77 35.64 7.13
N THR A 783 8.62 35.03 6.81
CA THR A 783 8.59 33.75 6.06
C THR A 783 8.97 33.89 4.60
N GLU A 784 8.87 35.09 4.02
CA GLU A 784 9.12 35.37 2.61
C GLU A 784 9.85 36.72 2.46
N ALA A 785 9.90 37.29 1.25
CA ALA A 785 10.52 38.59 1.01
C ALA A 785 9.85 39.75 1.76
N VAL A 786 10.61 40.83 1.94
CA VAL A 786 10.18 42.06 2.60
C VAL A 786 10.36 43.23 1.64
N ASP A 787 9.34 44.09 1.56
CA ASP A 787 9.33 45.26 0.69
C ASP A 787 10.54 46.20 0.91
N PRO A 788 11.07 46.86 -0.16
CA PRO A 788 12.14 47.85 -0.04
C PRO A 788 11.86 49.02 0.92
N SER A 789 10.59 49.37 1.14
CA SER A 789 10.19 50.40 2.13
C SER A 789 10.44 49.92 3.57
N LEU A 790 9.92 48.73 3.93
CA LEU A 790 10.07 48.14 5.25
C LEU A 790 11.54 47.77 5.55
N SER A 791 12.23 47.15 4.60
CA SER A 791 13.63 46.71 4.79
C SER A 791 14.61 47.87 5.02
N LYS A 792 14.34 49.07 4.49
CA LYS A 792 15.11 50.30 4.81
C LYS A 792 14.76 50.90 6.17
N ALA A 793 13.56 50.65 6.68
CA ALA A 793 13.08 51.20 7.95
C ALA A 793 13.44 50.31 9.16
N LEU A 794 13.65 49.01 8.94
CA LEU A 794 14.15 48.08 9.95
C LEU A 794 15.64 48.36 10.27
N LYS A 795 15.94 48.47 11.56
CA LYS A 795 17.29 48.69 12.12
C LYS A 795 17.85 47.43 12.77
N ASN A 796 16.96 46.55 13.23
CA ASN A 796 17.31 45.28 13.86
C ASN A 796 17.64 44.21 12.80
N PRO A 797 18.48 43.21 13.12
CA PRO A 797 18.73 42.06 12.25
C PRO A 797 17.44 41.40 11.73
N VAL A 798 17.42 41.09 10.44
CA VAL A 798 16.27 40.49 9.75
C VAL A 798 16.61 39.09 9.27
N PHE A 799 15.82 38.10 9.69
CA PHE A 799 15.88 36.71 9.23
C PHE A 799 14.76 36.46 8.22
N LEU A 800 15.12 35.99 7.02
CA LEU A 800 14.18 35.78 5.90
C LEU A 800 14.12 34.30 5.51
N GLY A 801 12.91 33.77 5.39
CA GLY A 801 12.61 32.51 4.70
C GLY A 801 12.71 32.63 3.18
N ASN A 802 13.80 33.23 2.68
CA ASN A 802 14.06 33.31 1.24
C ASN A 802 14.84 32.08 0.75
N SER A 803 15.05 32.00 -0.57
CA SER A 803 15.57 30.81 -1.24
C SER A 803 16.91 30.29 -0.69
N GLY A 804 17.09 28.97 -0.78
CA GLY A 804 18.23 28.25 -0.21
C GLY A 804 18.18 28.11 1.32
N TYR A 805 19.17 27.41 1.87
CA TYR A 805 19.22 26.98 3.27
C TYR A 805 20.40 27.62 4.03
N ALA A 806 20.20 27.93 5.30
CA ALA A 806 21.23 28.47 6.19
C ALA A 806 20.77 28.41 7.66
N SER A 807 21.70 28.63 8.59
CA SER A 807 21.38 28.83 10.00
C SER A 807 22.18 29.96 10.63
N THR A 808 21.59 30.65 11.61
CA THR A 808 22.24 31.70 12.41
C THR A 808 21.91 31.45 13.89
N LYS A 809 22.91 31.52 14.78
CA LYS A 809 22.66 31.54 16.23
C LYS A 809 22.42 32.98 16.70
N HIS A 810 21.47 33.17 17.61
CA HIS A 810 21.29 34.40 18.41
C HIS A 810 21.10 33.98 19.87
N LYS A 811 22.01 34.39 20.76
CA LYS A 811 22.09 33.88 22.15
C LYS A 811 22.03 32.35 22.16
N ASN A 812 21.21 31.74 23.03
CA ASN A 812 20.98 30.29 23.09
C ASN A 812 19.90 29.78 22.11
N SER A 813 19.71 30.44 20.97
CA SER A 813 18.70 30.08 19.96
C SER A 813 19.29 29.89 18.57
N LEU A 814 18.77 28.91 17.83
CA LEU A 814 19.16 28.60 16.45
C LEU A 814 18.02 28.93 15.48
N PHE A 815 18.25 29.90 14.59
CA PHE A 815 17.35 30.22 13.48
C PHE A 815 17.81 29.44 12.25
N ILE A 816 16.89 28.72 11.62
CA ILE A 816 17.13 27.86 10.44
C ILE A 816 16.20 28.34 9.34
N LYS A 817 16.72 28.52 8.12
CA LYS A 817 15.90 28.65 6.91
C LYS A 817 16.11 27.43 6.02
N LEU A 818 15.04 26.99 5.40
CA LEU A 818 14.97 25.88 4.46
C LEU A 818 14.08 26.29 3.28
N ASP A 819 14.24 25.65 2.13
CA ASP A 819 13.51 26.02 0.91
C ASP A 819 12.66 24.86 0.41
N ASN A 820 11.33 24.99 0.53
CA ASN A 820 10.34 24.05 0.02
C ASN A 820 9.57 24.59 -1.20
N THR A 821 10.08 25.63 -1.89
CA THR A 821 9.34 26.31 -2.98
C THR A 821 8.92 25.42 -4.14
N LYS A 822 9.61 24.31 -4.42
CA LYS A 822 9.19 23.33 -5.46
C LYS A 822 8.26 22.22 -4.96
N GLY A 823 7.82 22.30 -3.69
CA GLY A 823 6.91 21.34 -3.06
C GLY A 823 7.60 20.26 -2.22
N GLY A 824 8.80 20.53 -1.71
CA GLY A 824 9.61 19.62 -0.90
C GLY A 824 11.04 20.14 -0.79
N LEU A 825 11.82 19.66 0.17
CA LEU A 825 13.22 20.08 0.31
C LEU A 825 14.08 19.43 -0.78
N ARG A 826 13.94 18.12 -1.00
CA ARG A 826 14.64 17.32 -2.02
C ARG A 826 14.44 17.89 -3.42
N GLU A 827 13.17 18.07 -3.81
CA GLU A 827 12.77 18.65 -5.11
C GLU A 827 13.34 20.06 -5.33
N THR A 828 13.48 20.86 -4.25
CA THR A 828 14.00 22.22 -4.36
C THR A 828 15.53 22.24 -4.47
N ASN A 829 16.21 21.50 -3.60
CA ASN A 829 17.65 21.27 -3.57
C ASN A 829 17.96 20.05 -2.67
N VAL A 830 18.59 19.00 -3.20
CA VAL A 830 18.88 17.78 -2.42
C VAL A 830 19.82 18.06 -1.23
N SER A 831 20.81 18.93 -1.39
CA SER A 831 21.89 19.14 -0.41
C SER A 831 21.45 19.75 0.92
N GLN A 832 20.27 20.42 0.98
CA GLN A 832 19.73 20.89 2.27
C GLN A 832 19.35 19.75 3.19
N TRP A 833 19.00 18.56 2.69
CA TRP A 833 18.64 17.44 3.56
C TRP A 833 19.82 16.96 4.39
N SER A 834 20.94 16.64 3.75
CA SER A 834 22.16 16.18 4.45
C SER A 834 22.69 17.24 5.41
N TRP A 835 22.55 18.53 5.05
CA TRP A 835 22.86 19.65 5.94
C TRP A 835 21.89 19.76 7.14
N PHE A 836 20.60 19.61 6.92
CA PHE A 836 19.56 19.73 7.94
C PHE A 836 19.64 18.59 8.96
N LEU A 837 19.78 17.34 8.49
CA LEU A 837 19.98 16.17 9.35
C LEU A 837 21.21 16.35 10.25
N LYS A 838 22.34 16.75 9.67
CA LYS A 838 23.57 17.03 10.43
C LYS A 838 23.41 18.20 11.42
N THR A 839 22.70 19.25 11.04
CA THR A 839 22.39 20.40 11.92
C THR A 839 21.54 19.99 13.12
N MET A 840 20.56 19.11 12.93
CA MET A 840 19.68 18.62 13.98
C MET A 840 20.33 17.57 14.90
N GLU A 841 21.18 16.71 14.36
CA GLU A 841 21.98 15.76 15.16
C GLU A 841 22.96 16.51 16.09
N ASN A 842 23.66 17.50 15.54
CA ASN A 842 24.62 18.35 16.24
C ASN A 842 23.97 19.57 16.90
N LEU A 843 22.66 19.51 17.17
CA LEU A 843 21.92 20.61 17.77
C LEU A 843 22.47 20.95 19.17
N ASP A 844 22.77 22.24 19.34
CA ASP A 844 23.34 22.91 20.49
C ASP A 844 22.67 24.30 20.61
N ALA A 845 21.40 24.30 21.02
CA ALA A 845 20.60 25.49 21.32
C ALA A 845 19.39 25.12 22.18
N GLY A 846 18.99 25.99 23.10
CA GLY A 846 17.79 25.84 23.92
C GLY A 846 16.48 26.04 23.15
N SER A 847 16.50 26.81 22.05
CA SER A 847 15.35 26.98 21.16
C SER A 847 15.74 26.94 19.68
N VAL A 848 14.83 26.45 18.83
CA VAL A 848 15.02 26.33 17.38
C VAL A 848 13.83 26.93 16.64
N PHE A 849 14.12 27.84 15.71
CA PHE A 849 13.12 28.52 14.89
C PHE A 849 13.38 28.21 13.41
N VAL A 850 12.61 27.29 12.84
CA VAL A 850 12.73 26.85 11.43
C VAL A 850 11.77 27.63 10.56
N VAL A 851 12.23 28.23 9.47
CA VAL A 851 11.41 29.06 8.57
C VAL A 851 11.37 28.44 7.17
N LEU A 852 10.16 28.35 6.60
CA LEU A 852 9.89 27.82 5.27
C LEU A 852 9.10 28.83 4.41
N PRO A 853 9.46 29.05 3.13
CA PRO A 853 8.78 29.96 2.20
C PRO A 853 7.39 29.49 1.74
N LYS A 854 7.00 28.24 2.03
CA LYS A 854 5.66 27.69 1.75
C LYS A 854 5.16 26.85 2.94
N SER A 855 3.85 26.65 3.00
CA SER A 855 3.19 25.76 3.95
C SER A 855 3.79 24.35 3.95
N LEU A 856 3.64 23.65 5.08
CA LEU A 856 3.85 22.20 5.15
C LEU A 856 2.70 21.51 4.42
N ALA A 857 2.96 21.24 3.15
CA ALA A 857 2.17 20.43 2.24
C ALA A 857 3.11 19.95 1.13
N PHE A 858 4.12 19.15 1.49
CA PHE A 858 5.05 18.62 0.50
C PHE A 858 4.32 17.66 -0.46
N LYS A 859 4.77 17.60 -1.72
CA LYS A 859 4.27 16.67 -2.74
C LYS A 859 4.45 15.20 -2.33
N ASP A 860 5.53 14.92 -1.60
CA ASP A 860 5.83 13.62 -1.06
C ASP A 860 5.52 13.60 0.45
N PRO A 861 4.47 12.88 0.90
CA PRO A 861 4.08 12.86 2.31
C PRO A 861 5.10 12.16 3.21
N LEU A 862 5.92 11.25 2.69
CA LEU A 862 6.99 10.61 3.46
C LEU A 862 8.19 11.53 3.64
N GLU A 863 8.46 12.42 2.68
CA GLU A 863 9.45 13.50 2.85
C GLU A 863 9.02 14.48 3.96
N GLU A 864 7.75 14.91 3.98
CA GLU A 864 7.24 15.77 5.06
C GLU A 864 7.27 15.05 6.41
N LYS A 865 6.91 13.77 6.44
CA LYS A 865 7.01 12.94 7.65
C LYS A 865 8.45 12.88 8.17
N LEU A 866 9.44 12.66 7.30
CA LEU A 866 10.86 12.66 7.70
C LEU A 866 11.29 14.03 8.26
N PHE A 867 10.77 15.13 7.72
CA PHE A 867 11.07 16.48 8.23
C PHE A 867 10.52 16.65 9.65
N LYS A 868 9.25 16.27 9.88
CA LYS A 868 8.62 16.28 11.21
C LYS A 868 9.31 15.33 12.19
N ASP A 869 9.62 14.10 11.78
CA ASP A 869 10.32 13.10 12.60
C ASP A 869 11.73 13.56 12.99
N THR A 870 12.45 14.26 12.09
CA THR A 870 13.76 14.83 12.38
C THR A 870 13.67 15.90 13.49
N LEU A 871 12.68 16.79 13.40
CA LEU A 871 12.40 17.79 14.44
C LEU A 871 12.00 17.11 15.76
N LYS A 872 11.14 16.10 15.72
CA LYS A 872 10.69 15.34 16.89
C LYS A 872 11.86 14.65 17.59
N LYS A 873 12.74 13.99 16.83
CA LYS A 873 13.95 13.35 17.36
C LYS A 873 14.91 14.37 18.00
N ALA A 874 15.04 15.56 17.41
CA ALA A 874 15.80 16.65 18.02
C ALA A 874 15.16 17.16 19.32
N LYS A 875 13.82 17.32 19.35
CA LYS A 875 13.07 17.68 20.56
C LYS A 875 13.28 16.66 21.68
N GLU A 876 13.14 15.37 21.37
CA GLU A 876 13.24 14.29 22.35
C GLU A 876 14.68 14.09 22.87
N ASN A 877 15.69 14.20 22.01
CA ASN A 877 17.09 13.94 22.40
C ASN A 877 17.82 15.15 23.02
N LYS A 878 17.37 16.38 22.74
CA LYS A 878 18.05 17.63 23.17
C LYS A 878 17.19 18.52 24.07
N ASN A 879 15.90 18.19 24.24
CA ASN A 879 14.89 19.00 24.91
C ASN A 879 14.71 20.45 24.39
N ALA A 880 15.28 20.80 23.23
CA ALA A 880 15.16 22.13 22.65
C ALA A 880 13.68 22.53 22.42
N ASP A 881 13.35 23.82 22.49
CA ASP A 881 12.01 24.31 22.21
C ASP A 881 11.86 24.65 20.71
N ILE A 882 11.06 23.88 19.96
CA ILE A 882 11.09 23.90 18.49
C ILE A 882 9.82 24.52 17.90
N TRP A 883 10.02 25.48 17.02
CA TRP A 883 8.99 26.25 16.33
C TRP A 883 9.24 26.24 14.81
N VAL A 884 8.18 26.09 14.01
CA VAL A 884 8.26 26.06 12.54
C VAL A 884 7.34 27.11 11.95
N PHE A 885 7.88 28.05 11.16
CA PHE A 885 7.15 29.19 10.60
C PHE A 885 6.88 28.99 9.11
N THR A 886 5.63 29.20 8.72
CA THR A 886 5.14 29.10 7.34
C THR A 886 4.19 30.27 7.01
N PRO A 887 4.08 30.70 5.74
CA PRO A 887 3.12 31.73 5.36
C PRO A 887 1.67 31.23 5.40
N SER A 888 0.73 32.15 5.63
CA SER A 888 -0.71 31.88 5.73
C SER A 888 -1.55 33.00 5.11
N THR A 889 -2.64 32.61 4.46
CA THR A 889 -3.71 33.51 3.99
C THR A 889 -4.79 33.75 5.05
N ASN A 890 -4.95 32.82 5.99
CA ASN A 890 -6.13 32.71 6.85
C ASN A 890 -5.97 33.43 8.21
N GLY A 891 -4.80 34.02 8.47
CA GLY A 891 -4.48 34.71 9.72
C GLY A 891 -3.25 34.15 10.42
N PHE A 892 -2.96 34.74 11.59
CA PHE A 892 -1.93 34.26 12.52
C PHE A 892 -2.48 33.10 13.36
N ALA A 893 -1.76 31.98 13.39
CA ALA A 893 -2.14 30.82 14.20
C ALA A 893 -0.91 30.05 14.69
N VAL A 894 -1.04 29.35 15.82
CA VAL A 894 -0.05 28.42 16.36
C VAL A 894 -0.75 27.11 16.65
N THR A 895 -0.22 26.02 16.10
CA THR A 895 -0.72 24.66 16.30
C THR A 895 0.37 23.80 16.91
N PRO A 896 0.23 23.37 18.18
CA PRO A 896 1.08 22.33 18.76
C PRO A 896 0.80 20.97 18.12
N GLU A 897 1.84 20.25 17.72
CA GLU A 897 1.81 18.87 17.22
C GLU A 897 3.09 18.15 17.69
N GLU A 898 2.95 17.05 18.44
CA GLU A 898 4.05 16.23 18.99
C GLU A 898 5.16 17.02 19.73
N GLY A 899 4.78 18.09 20.43
CA GLY A 899 5.70 18.96 21.20
C GLY A 899 6.40 20.06 20.38
N ILE A 900 6.13 20.13 19.07
CA ILE A 900 6.60 21.19 18.16
C ILE A 900 5.46 22.18 17.92
N ARG A 901 5.77 23.47 17.76
CA ARG A 901 4.77 24.50 17.47
C ARG A 901 4.86 25.01 16.04
N TYR A 902 3.83 24.74 15.26
CA TYR A 902 3.71 25.17 13.87
C TYR A 902 2.99 26.51 13.81
N VAL A 903 3.70 27.53 13.34
CA VAL A 903 3.28 28.93 13.26
C VAL A 903 2.91 29.29 11.83
N SER A 904 1.67 29.71 11.66
CA SER A 904 1.16 30.32 10.44
C SER A 904 1.27 31.83 10.56
N LEU A 905 2.06 32.48 9.70
CA LEU A 905 2.20 33.94 9.68
C LEU A 905 1.41 34.56 8.53
N LYS A 906 0.51 35.49 8.86
CA LYS A 906 -0.33 36.19 7.87
C LYS A 906 0.51 37.09 6.97
N ALA A 907 0.25 37.07 5.67
CA ALA A 907 0.78 38.08 4.74
C ALA A 907 0.17 39.47 5.00
N PHE A 908 0.90 40.53 4.63
CA PHE A 908 0.39 41.89 4.66
C PHE A 908 -0.79 42.02 3.67
N PRO A 909 -1.92 42.64 4.07
CA PRO A 909 -3.07 42.80 3.19
C PRO A 909 -2.75 43.71 1.99
N LYS A 910 -3.43 43.49 0.87
CA LYS A 910 -3.24 44.26 -0.38
C LYS A 910 -4.49 45.07 -0.70
N ASN A 911 -4.34 46.05 -1.61
CA ASN A 911 -5.43 46.83 -2.20
C ASN A 911 -6.19 47.78 -1.24
N ASN A 912 -5.60 48.16 -0.09
CA ASN A 912 -6.15 49.09 0.91
C ASN A 912 -7.50 48.74 1.57
N ASP A 913 -8.18 47.68 1.15
CA ASP A 913 -9.45 47.23 1.73
C ASP A 913 -9.21 46.43 3.02
N TYR A 914 -8.66 47.11 4.04
CA TYR A 914 -8.37 46.51 5.34
C TYR A 914 -8.53 47.47 6.53
N ASP A 915 -9.12 46.98 7.61
CA ASP A 915 -9.24 47.66 8.90
C ASP A 915 -7.91 47.60 9.67
N ILE A 916 -7.28 48.76 9.85
CA ILE A 916 -6.00 48.92 10.56
C ILE A 916 -6.04 48.50 12.03
N PHE A 917 -7.23 48.41 12.66
CA PHE A 917 -7.37 48.04 14.07
C PHE A 917 -7.59 46.54 14.29
N THR A 918 -8.12 45.82 13.29
CA THR A 918 -8.50 44.40 13.42
C THR A 918 -7.71 43.47 12.50
N GLN A 919 -7.24 43.96 11.34
CA GLN A 919 -6.58 43.12 10.33
C GLN A 919 -5.08 43.36 10.20
N LEU A 920 -4.56 44.50 10.68
CA LEU A 920 -3.12 44.76 10.86
C LEU A 920 -2.66 44.30 12.25
N GLN A 921 -2.04 43.14 12.27
CA GLN A 921 -1.51 42.49 13.47
C GLN A 921 -0.09 41.99 13.21
N TYR A 922 0.66 41.73 14.27
CA TYR A 922 1.96 41.07 14.22
C TYR A 922 2.06 40.05 15.36
N MET A 923 3.02 39.12 15.23
CA MET A 923 3.37 38.25 16.33
C MET A 923 4.64 38.76 17.03
N ARG A 924 4.59 38.83 18.36
CA ARG A 924 5.75 39.09 19.21
C ARG A 924 6.08 37.83 19.97
N PHE A 925 7.30 37.35 19.84
CA PHE A 925 7.81 36.20 20.59
C PHE A 925 8.70 36.69 21.72
N THR A 926 8.54 36.09 22.91
CA THR A 926 9.45 36.27 24.05
C THR A 926 10.14 34.93 24.30
N VAL A 927 11.45 34.91 24.12
CA VAL A 927 12.32 33.76 24.34
C VAL A 927 12.99 33.96 25.70
N ASN A 928 12.77 33.03 26.62
CA ASN A 928 13.46 32.95 27.92
C ASN A 928 14.21 31.61 28.00
N ASP A 929 15.11 31.46 28.98
CA ASP A 929 15.90 30.24 29.17
C ASP A 929 15.06 28.99 29.47
N ASP A 930 13.83 29.14 29.97
CA ASP A 930 12.89 28.07 30.33
C ASP A 930 11.89 27.73 29.21
N GLN A 931 11.42 28.72 28.45
CA GLN A 931 10.39 28.56 27.43
C GLN A 931 10.31 29.75 26.45
N VAL A 932 9.74 29.51 25.27
CA VAL A 932 9.26 30.56 24.36
C VAL A 932 7.75 30.76 24.55
N THR A 933 7.31 32.01 24.70
CA THR A 933 5.90 32.42 24.60
C THR A 933 5.68 33.38 23.44
N TYR A 934 4.42 33.59 23.05
CA TYR A 934 4.05 34.52 21.99
C TYR A 934 2.81 35.34 22.33
N GLU A 935 2.65 36.44 21.61
CA GLU A 935 1.46 37.29 21.62
C GLU A 935 1.08 37.64 20.18
N ILE A 936 -0.22 37.66 19.85
CA ILE A 936 -0.75 38.25 18.61
C ILE A 936 -1.26 39.65 18.96
N LEU A 937 -0.61 40.69 18.44
CA LEU A 937 -0.82 42.07 18.85
C LEU A 937 -1.31 42.93 17.67
N PRO A 938 -2.28 43.84 17.86
CA PRO A 938 -2.65 44.80 16.83
C PRO A 938 -1.54 45.84 16.63
N MET A 939 -1.36 46.32 15.41
CA MET A 939 -0.40 47.41 15.11
C MET A 939 -0.92 48.78 15.57
N TYR A 940 -2.24 48.93 15.67
CA TYR A 940 -2.93 50.14 16.12
C TYR A 940 -3.99 49.77 17.17
N THR A 941 -4.03 50.50 18.27
CA THR A 941 -5.13 50.46 19.24
C THR A 941 -6.17 51.52 18.89
N LYS A 942 -7.46 51.21 19.09
CA LYS A 942 -8.55 52.22 19.01
C LYS A 942 -8.50 53.21 20.16
#